data_AF-B4UB31-F1
#
_entry.id   AF-B4UB31-F1
#
_cell.length_a   1.000
_cell.length_b   1.000
_cell.length_c   1.000
_cell.angle_alpha   90.00
_cell.angle_beta   90.00
_cell.angle_gamma   90.00
#
_symmetry.space_group_name_H-M   'P 1'
#
loop_
_entity.id
_entity.type
_entity.pdbx_description
1 polymer ?
#
loop_
_entity_poly.entity_id
_entity_poly.type
_entity_poly.pdbx_seq_one_letter_code
_entity_poly.pdbx_strand_id
1 'polypeptide(L)'
;MQNVMRYSGALFFAGVLALAGCKGSDGDVGPQGPAGQDGQAGQPGQPGQPGQDLTATAKPESCSVCHGSAGGQHQAIYDNFTDGLDPATSKLQISNITVVSVPGTAAGTFDSTLTFNVTVNGQPYTAGIAALKQKRFTATEFDTATNTFTTATAFSWGTPAHVANGQYTATKTAAAFAPEASNAFVYLYLGDKLILPAEGHYNLMDNVASAGVTYGTWSYTSAANVAGCEKCHPAPYAKHGYRQATVNGLQDMVACKACHTDQREGTDFVFQILGDDPAAAAALQTDESGETIYSADQMTKYAYTATIVNDTHMSHAMEFPYPQSMANCVTCHEGKLDLILTDANFTVKTCKSCHPVTGTGANAPALKDVVSVMPYHPTDFYATQIACNDCHKAGGIGPVFSVIHTGYNKAIYKDAATKYATAITSAVSSATFDSATNKLTVKFTVTGADADALVKPTVVAGLYGYGTKDMYVSGHNGQADGTRNLEWSEGAVQRGDPTKSANSDRLTVTPATAAAGQAEWTAVADLTLWANLIADGTVQKVEIAFLPVLGLDQGAAVSATNAAIAVAGKSVTFDLAANAIVPDADAYGKAIVNTAKCNACHESLGTTFHSPSYGSAGVVACRICHTPRDGGSHLEMQSRSIDSYVHAIHSFQVFDVAGVDFANPVEKMEYEHHIGSAYPNFTILNCKSCHEDGTFEVPDQTKSLPGVFSKAAANTSWDRTIGAVPMYVSGPASRACGSCHRSQDINADAASDLASFNQHAATFGFLLETSSATAGADYEAAIAKIFSIFN
;
A
#
# COMPACT_ATOMS: atom_id res chain seq x y z
N MET A 1 9.88 24.70 0.66
CA MET A 1 8.52 25.28 0.61
C MET A 1 7.61 24.60 -0.41
N GLN A 2 8.03 24.27 -1.64
CA GLN A 2 7.20 23.47 -2.56
C GLN A 2 6.87 22.05 -2.05
N ASN A 3 7.79 21.39 -1.33
CA ASN A 3 7.51 20.08 -0.71
C ASN A 3 6.51 20.15 0.46
N VAL A 4 6.41 21.30 1.15
CA VAL A 4 5.45 21.52 2.26
C VAL A 4 4.02 21.72 1.72
N MET A 5 3.87 22.25 0.50
CA MET A 5 2.56 22.37 -0.16
C MET A 5 1.98 21.04 -0.67
N ARG A 6 2.81 20.00 -0.86
CA ARG A 6 2.35 18.67 -1.34
C ARG A 6 1.50 17.94 -0.30
N TYR A 7 1.74 18.15 0.99
CA TYR A 7 1.06 17.40 2.07
C TYR A 7 -0.14 18.14 2.68
N SER A 8 -0.20 19.47 2.55
CA SER A 8 -1.18 20.31 3.28
C SER A 8 -2.51 20.49 2.53
N GLY A 9 -2.56 20.17 1.23
CA GLY A 9 -3.66 20.58 0.35
C GLY A 9 -4.96 19.79 0.51
N ALA A 10 -4.88 18.51 0.90
CA ALA A 10 -6.05 17.62 0.91
C ALA A 10 -6.93 17.75 2.17
N LEU A 11 -6.39 18.16 3.32
CA LEU A 11 -7.15 18.14 4.59
C LEU A 11 -7.92 19.43 4.91
N PHE A 12 -7.58 20.56 4.28
CA PHE A 12 -8.16 21.85 4.69
C PHE A 12 -9.65 22.03 4.34
N PHE A 13 -10.27 21.11 3.59
CA PHE A 13 -11.65 21.29 3.11
C PHE A 13 -12.76 20.63 3.95
N ALA A 14 -12.45 19.90 5.02
CA ALA A 14 -13.47 19.38 5.94
C ALA A 14 -13.87 20.39 7.06
N GLY A 15 -13.24 21.56 7.14
CA GLY A 15 -13.32 22.47 8.30
C GLY A 15 -13.91 23.87 8.07
N VAL A 16 -14.65 24.14 6.98
CA VAL A 16 -15.11 25.53 6.68
C VAL A 16 -16.47 25.92 7.31
N LEU A 17 -17.02 25.14 8.26
CA LEU A 17 -18.30 25.50 8.89
C LEU A 17 -18.26 25.63 10.42
N ALA A 18 -17.34 26.40 11.00
CA ALA A 18 -17.50 26.91 12.37
C ALA A 18 -16.55 28.07 12.80
N LEU A 19 -16.31 29.10 11.99
CA LEU A 19 -15.71 30.36 12.51
C LEU A 19 -16.32 31.60 11.84
N ALA A 20 -17.49 32.02 12.35
CA ALA A 20 -17.94 33.39 12.19
C ALA A 20 -17.32 34.23 13.32
N GLY A 21 -16.46 35.19 12.99
CA GLY A 21 -15.96 36.16 13.97
C GLY A 21 -14.81 37.05 13.51
N CYS A 22 -15.16 38.28 13.14
CA CYS A 22 -14.34 39.51 13.17
C CYS A 22 -13.31 39.74 12.05
N LYS A 23 -13.70 40.62 11.11
CA LYS A 23 -12.80 41.41 10.28
C LYS A 23 -11.90 42.30 11.17
N GLY A 24 -10.59 42.25 10.95
CA GLY A 24 -9.60 43.20 11.45
C GLY A 24 -8.77 43.74 10.29
N SER A 25 -8.47 45.03 10.34
CA SER A 25 -8.05 45.94 9.27
C SER A 25 -6.65 45.72 8.70
N ASP A 26 -6.48 46.14 7.43
CA ASP A 26 -5.22 46.29 6.73
C ASP A 26 -4.23 47.23 7.45
N GLY A 27 -2.96 46.81 7.51
CA GLY A 27 -1.76 47.66 7.52
C GLY A 27 -1.30 48.29 8.83
N ASP A 28 -0.15 47.86 9.35
CA ASP A 28 1.00 48.74 9.64
C ASP A 28 2.27 47.90 9.94
N VAL A 29 3.42 48.42 9.51
CA VAL A 29 4.74 47.82 9.78
C VAL A 29 5.05 47.99 11.27
N GLY A 30 5.15 46.87 11.99
CA GLY A 30 5.51 46.85 13.40
C GLY A 30 6.92 47.44 13.66
N PRO A 31 7.15 48.09 14.81
CA PRO A 31 8.44 48.72 15.11
C PRO A 31 9.58 47.70 15.18
N GLN A 32 10.76 48.14 14.73
CA GLN A 32 12.01 47.36 14.77
C GLN A 32 12.33 46.94 16.21
N GLY A 33 12.47 45.62 16.41
CA GLY A 33 12.78 45.04 17.72
C GLY A 33 14.14 45.50 18.27
N PRO A 34 14.31 45.56 19.61
CA PRO A 34 15.57 45.95 20.24
C PRO A 34 16.69 44.92 19.98
N ALA A 35 17.94 45.39 20.04
CA ALA A 35 19.12 44.54 19.87
C ALA A 35 19.16 43.40 20.89
N GLY A 36 19.49 42.18 20.43
CA GLY A 36 19.55 40.98 21.25
C GLY A 36 20.61 41.08 22.35
N GLN A 37 20.26 40.60 23.54
CA GLN A 37 21.20 40.47 24.66
C GLN A 37 22.00 39.17 24.55
N ASP A 38 23.27 39.23 24.95
CA ASP A 38 24.18 38.10 25.01
C ASP A 38 23.62 36.95 25.87
N GLY A 39 23.80 35.71 25.39
CA GLY A 39 23.21 34.51 25.98
C GLY A 39 23.67 34.24 27.41
N GLN A 40 22.71 34.09 28.34
CA GLN A 40 22.98 33.57 29.68
C GLN A 40 23.30 32.06 29.62
N ALA A 41 24.19 31.62 30.50
CA ALA A 41 24.48 30.21 30.72
C ALA A 41 23.18 29.45 31.06
N GLY A 42 22.98 28.30 30.41
CA GLY A 42 21.78 27.47 30.57
C GLY A 42 21.54 27.12 32.03
N GLN A 43 20.29 27.23 32.47
CA GLN A 43 19.91 26.88 33.83
C GLN A 43 20.14 25.38 34.09
N PRO A 44 20.55 24.98 35.31
CA PRO A 44 20.55 23.58 35.71
C PRO A 44 19.16 22.96 35.46
N GLY A 45 19.12 21.74 34.91
CA GLY A 45 17.87 21.04 34.64
C GLY A 45 16.98 20.99 35.88
N GLN A 46 15.69 21.30 35.71
CA GLN A 46 14.75 21.28 36.82
C GLN A 46 14.64 19.86 37.40
N PRO A 47 14.52 19.71 38.73
CA PRO A 47 14.11 18.44 39.34
C PRO A 47 12.80 17.96 38.70
N GLY A 48 12.69 16.66 38.43
CA GLY A 48 11.48 16.06 37.85
C GLY A 48 10.23 16.45 38.64
N GLN A 49 9.17 16.84 37.94
CA GLN A 49 7.90 17.18 38.59
C GLN A 49 7.37 15.97 39.39
N PRO A 50 6.68 16.20 40.53
CA PRO A 50 5.93 15.14 41.21
C PRO A 50 5.03 14.41 40.21
N GLY A 51 4.94 13.08 40.33
CA GLY A 51 4.17 12.24 39.39
C GLY A 51 2.76 12.79 39.18
N GLN A 52 2.44 13.12 37.93
CA GLN A 52 1.11 13.56 37.53
C GLN A 52 0.13 12.41 37.81
N ASP A 53 -0.99 12.67 38.50
CA ASP A 53 -2.03 11.67 38.69
C ASP A 53 -2.80 11.50 37.36
N LEU A 54 -2.31 10.57 36.54
CA LEU A 54 -2.87 10.29 35.22
C LEU A 54 -4.29 9.69 35.29
N THR A 55 -4.72 9.17 36.45
CA THR A 55 -6.07 8.64 36.67
C THR A 55 -7.13 9.74 36.79
N ALA A 56 -6.73 10.95 37.21
CA ALA A 56 -7.62 12.10 37.33
C ALA A 56 -7.86 12.81 35.98
N THR A 57 -7.03 12.54 34.97
CA THR A 57 -6.98 13.30 33.71
C THR A 57 -7.53 12.57 32.48
N ALA A 58 -7.61 11.24 32.48
CA ALA A 58 -8.26 10.51 31.38
C ALA A 58 -9.75 10.88 31.31
N LYS A 59 -10.22 11.34 30.15
CA LYS A 59 -11.61 11.75 29.90
C LYS A 59 -12.12 11.19 28.57
N PRO A 60 -13.44 11.04 28.39
CA PRO A 60 -13.99 10.60 27.11
C PRO A 60 -13.53 11.46 25.92
N GLU A 61 -13.23 10.82 24.80
CA GLU A 61 -13.02 11.45 23.50
C GLU A 61 -14.36 11.86 22.88
N SER A 62 -14.45 13.11 22.41
CA SER A 62 -15.57 13.61 21.63
C SER A 62 -15.34 13.52 20.12
N CYS A 63 -14.29 12.81 19.68
CA CYS A 63 -13.93 12.68 18.26
C CYS A 63 -15.06 12.04 17.46
N SER A 64 -15.69 10.97 17.95
CA SER A 64 -16.85 10.34 17.28
C SER A 64 -18.10 11.22 17.28
N VAL A 65 -18.19 12.21 18.18
CA VAL A 65 -19.31 13.17 18.20
C VAL A 65 -19.15 14.21 17.10
N CYS A 66 -17.94 14.76 16.93
CA CYS A 66 -17.66 15.80 15.94
C CYS A 66 -17.33 15.23 14.54
N HIS A 67 -16.74 14.04 14.48
CA HIS A 67 -16.21 13.39 13.28
C HIS A 67 -16.81 12.00 13.02
N GLY A 68 -17.95 11.66 13.63
CA GLY A 68 -18.53 10.31 13.54
C GLY A 68 -18.89 9.82 12.13
N SER A 69 -18.91 10.70 11.13
CA SER A 69 -19.14 10.38 9.71
C SER A 69 -17.92 10.66 8.82
N ALA A 70 -16.74 10.92 9.40
CA ALA A 70 -15.56 11.33 8.64
C ALA A 70 -15.09 10.22 7.68
N GLY A 71 -15.19 8.95 8.09
CA GLY A 71 -14.84 7.82 7.22
C GLY A 71 -15.74 7.76 6.00
N GLY A 72 -17.05 7.90 6.19
CA GLY A 72 -18.01 7.99 5.09
C GLY A 72 -17.80 9.20 4.19
N GLN A 73 -17.38 10.34 4.74
CA GLN A 73 -17.03 11.52 3.95
C GLN A 73 -15.78 11.29 3.09
N HIS A 74 -14.73 10.69 3.67
CA HIS A 74 -13.53 10.31 2.93
C HIS A 74 -13.85 9.33 1.80
N GLN A 75 -14.61 8.27 2.12
CA GLN A 75 -15.04 7.30 1.13
C GLN A 75 -15.89 7.95 0.04
N ALA A 76 -16.79 8.89 0.36
CA ALA A 76 -17.61 9.58 -0.64
C ALA A 76 -16.78 10.42 -1.61
N ILE A 77 -15.66 11.01 -1.16
CA ILE A 77 -14.72 11.71 -2.06
C ILE A 77 -14.11 10.72 -3.06
N TYR A 78 -13.73 9.54 -2.59
CA TYR A 78 -13.20 8.49 -3.46
C TYR A 78 -14.26 7.88 -4.38
N ASP A 79 -15.47 7.64 -3.87
CA ASP A 79 -16.59 7.11 -4.65
C ASP A 79 -16.95 8.08 -5.79
N ASN A 80 -16.94 9.40 -5.55
CA ASN A 80 -17.11 10.41 -6.61
C ASN A 80 -16.04 10.31 -7.70
N PHE A 81 -14.78 10.02 -7.32
CA PHE A 81 -13.70 9.82 -8.28
C PHE A 81 -13.92 8.57 -9.13
N THR A 82 -14.24 7.43 -8.52
CA THR A 82 -14.48 6.18 -9.25
C THR A 82 -15.75 6.25 -10.11
N ASP A 83 -16.81 6.88 -9.62
CA ASP A 83 -18.03 7.15 -10.39
C ASP A 83 -17.73 8.10 -11.57
N GLY A 84 -16.86 9.09 -11.35
CA GLY A 84 -16.36 9.97 -12.40
C GLY A 84 -15.58 9.25 -13.50
N LEU A 85 -14.98 8.10 -13.20
CA LEU A 85 -14.28 7.28 -14.18
C LEU A 85 -15.22 6.31 -14.92
N ASP A 86 -16.23 5.76 -14.25
CA ASP A 86 -17.12 4.77 -14.86
C ASP A 86 -17.98 5.40 -15.97
N PRO A 87 -17.90 4.91 -17.23
CA PRO A 87 -18.74 5.42 -18.32
C PRO A 87 -20.24 5.35 -18.04
N ALA A 88 -20.71 4.48 -17.13
CA ALA A 88 -22.11 4.35 -16.77
C ALA A 88 -22.61 5.46 -15.82
N THR A 89 -21.74 6.02 -14.98
CA THR A 89 -22.10 7.00 -13.94
C THR A 89 -21.47 8.38 -14.16
N SER A 90 -20.37 8.47 -14.93
CA SER A 90 -19.74 9.72 -15.32
C SER A 90 -20.73 10.64 -16.04
N LYS A 91 -20.77 11.89 -15.60
CA LYS A 91 -21.66 12.90 -16.18
C LYS A 91 -21.16 13.38 -17.53
N LEU A 92 -19.85 13.28 -17.77
CA LEU A 92 -19.19 13.70 -19.01
C LEU A 92 -19.15 12.51 -19.97
N GLN A 93 -19.56 12.71 -21.22
CA GLN A 93 -19.62 11.63 -22.20
C GLN A 93 -19.13 12.10 -23.57
N ILE A 94 -18.46 11.20 -24.31
CA ILE A 94 -18.03 11.39 -25.69
C ILE A 94 -18.76 10.40 -26.58
N SER A 95 -19.30 10.86 -27.71
CA SER A 95 -20.02 10.01 -28.66
C SER A 95 -19.83 10.47 -30.11
N ASN A 96 -20.34 9.69 -31.07
CA ASN A 96 -20.37 10.03 -32.51
C ASN A 96 -19.01 10.43 -33.10
N ILE A 97 -17.96 9.70 -32.73
CA ILE A 97 -16.60 9.93 -33.23
C ILE A 97 -16.53 9.55 -34.71
N THR A 98 -16.10 10.49 -35.54
CA THR A 98 -15.88 10.28 -36.97
C THR A 98 -14.61 11.01 -37.41
N VAL A 99 -13.87 10.39 -38.34
CA VAL A 99 -12.69 11.01 -38.97
C VAL A 99 -12.88 11.01 -40.48
N VAL A 100 -12.56 12.14 -41.10
CA VAL A 100 -12.54 12.32 -42.55
C VAL A 100 -11.26 13.03 -42.94
N SER A 101 -10.52 12.43 -43.86
CA SER A 101 -9.25 12.94 -44.35
C SER A 101 -9.31 13.22 -45.85
N VAL A 102 -8.69 14.31 -46.27
CA VAL A 102 -8.49 14.67 -47.68
C VAL A 102 -7.00 14.78 -47.99
N PRO A 103 -6.56 14.57 -49.25
CA PRO A 103 -5.16 14.78 -49.61
C PRO A 103 -4.68 16.19 -49.22
N GLY A 104 -3.57 16.26 -48.49
CA GLY A 104 -2.93 17.51 -48.07
C GLY A 104 -2.12 18.16 -49.20
N THR A 105 -1.56 19.33 -48.92
CA THR A 105 -0.77 20.10 -49.91
C THR A 105 0.57 19.43 -50.26
N ALA A 106 1.14 18.63 -49.35
CA ALA A 106 2.35 17.86 -49.60
C ALA A 106 1.98 16.41 -50.00
N ALA A 107 2.64 15.88 -51.03
CA ALA A 107 2.42 14.52 -51.48
C ALA A 107 2.64 13.51 -50.33
N GLY A 108 1.71 12.57 -50.17
CA GLY A 108 1.76 11.57 -49.09
C GLY A 108 1.27 12.08 -47.73
N THR A 109 0.73 13.29 -47.63
CA THR A 109 0.13 13.83 -46.40
C THR A 109 -1.37 14.05 -46.54
N PHE A 110 -2.07 14.18 -45.42
CA PHE A 110 -3.53 14.33 -45.35
C PHE A 110 -3.95 15.48 -44.44
N ASP A 111 -5.00 16.20 -44.82
CA ASP A 111 -5.70 17.10 -43.92
C ASP A 111 -6.84 16.30 -43.28
N SER A 112 -6.64 15.89 -42.03
CA SER A 112 -7.54 14.99 -41.30
C SER A 112 -8.43 15.78 -40.33
N THR A 113 -9.74 15.61 -40.45
CA THR A 113 -10.75 16.26 -39.60
C THR A 113 -11.46 15.24 -38.72
N LEU A 114 -11.31 15.41 -37.41
CA LEU A 114 -12.02 14.67 -36.38
C LEU A 114 -13.30 15.42 -35.99
N THR A 115 -14.43 14.71 -35.92
CA THR A 115 -15.72 15.21 -35.41
C THR A 115 -16.24 14.30 -34.31
N PHE A 116 -16.77 14.87 -33.23
CA PHE A 116 -17.35 14.13 -32.10
C PHE A 116 -18.35 14.98 -31.31
N ASN A 117 -19.17 14.35 -30.49
CA ASN A 117 -20.14 15.01 -29.61
C ASN A 117 -19.71 14.86 -28.15
N VAL A 118 -19.93 15.92 -27.36
CA VAL A 118 -19.73 15.92 -25.91
C VAL A 118 -21.04 16.28 -25.22
N THR A 119 -21.40 15.50 -24.21
CA THR A 119 -22.51 15.83 -23.31
C THR A 119 -22.06 15.88 -21.86
N VAL A 120 -22.76 16.69 -21.06
CA VAL A 120 -22.67 16.71 -19.60
C VAL A 120 -24.07 16.52 -19.05
N ASN A 121 -24.28 15.52 -18.20
CA ASN A 121 -25.60 15.11 -17.70
C ASN A 121 -26.61 14.87 -18.83
N GLY A 122 -26.17 14.25 -19.92
CA GLY A 122 -26.98 14.00 -21.12
C GLY A 122 -27.32 15.24 -21.95
N GLN A 123 -26.93 16.44 -21.53
CA GLN A 123 -27.14 17.68 -22.27
C GLN A 123 -25.91 18.04 -23.11
N PRO A 124 -26.08 18.64 -24.30
CA PRO A 124 -24.96 19.09 -25.11
C PRO A 124 -24.01 20.04 -24.35
N TYR A 125 -22.71 19.75 -24.36
CA TYR A 125 -21.72 20.59 -23.71
C TYR A 125 -21.28 21.75 -24.63
N THR A 126 -21.66 22.99 -24.28
CA THR A 126 -21.42 24.19 -25.11
C THR A 126 -20.42 25.18 -24.49
N ALA A 127 -19.94 24.93 -23.27
CA ALA A 127 -19.03 25.83 -22.54
C ALA A 127 -17.58 25.87 -23.09
N GLY A 128 -17.32 25.12 -24.17
CA GLY A 128 -16.03 25.06 -24.85
C GLY A 128 -15.05 24.09 -24.20
N ILE A 129 -14.56 23.11 -24.97
CA ILE A 129 -13.60 22.09 -24.52
C ILE A 129 -12.29 22.68 -23.96
N ALA A 130 -11.93 23.90 -24.35
CA ALA A 130 -10.74 24.58 -23.82
C ALA A 130 -10.78 24.75 -22.29
N ALA A 131 -11.96 24.87 -21.68
CA ALA A 131 -12.13 25.03 -20.23
C ALA A 131 -11.86 23.75 -19.41
N LEU A 132 -11.90 22.57 -20.05
CA LEU A 132 -11.65 21.29 -19.39
C LEU A 132 -10.17 21.14 -19.01
N LYS A 133 -9.91 20.56 -17.82
CA LYS A 133 -8.58 20.45 -17.24
C LYS A 133 -7.68 19.47 -17.98
N GLN A 134 -8.24 18.36 -18.44
CA GLN A 134 -7.51 17.34 -19.20
C GLN A 134 -8.19 17.08 -20.53
N LYS A 135 -7.41 16.97 -21.60
CA LYS A 135 -7.91 16.75 -22.95
C LYS A 135 -6.83 16.22 -23.88
N ARG A 136 -7.16 15.20 -24.67
CA ARG A 136 -6.32 14.71 -25.75
C ARG A 136 -7.18 14.15 -26.88
N PHE A 137 -6.70 14.32 -28.11
CA PHE A 137 -7.33 13.84 -29.33
C PHE A 137 -6.20 13.32 -30.22
N THR A 138 -6.11 12.01 -30.44
CA THR A 138 -4.94 11.43 -31.11
C THR A 138 -5.29 10.23 -31.97
N ALA A 139 -4.51 10.03 -33.02
CA ALA A 139 -4.56 8.85 -33.87
C ALA A 139 -3.18 8.19 -33.91
N THR A 140 -3.17 6.87 -33.99
CA THR A 140 -1.97 6.06 -34.09
C THR A 140 -2.22 4.90 -35.06
N GLU A 141 -1.29 4.70 -35.98
CA GLU A 141 -1.32 3.57 -36.91
C GLU A 141 -0.83 2.28 -36.25
N PHE A 142 -1.32 1.16 -36.75
CA PHE A 142 -0.94 -0.18 -36.34
C PHE A 142 -0.32 -0.93 -37.51
N ASP A 143 0.93 -1.34 -37.36
CA ASP A 143 1.64 -2.16 -38.34
C ASP A 143 1.32 -3.64 -38.11
N THR A 144 0.53 -4.22 -39.00
CA THR A 144 0.13 -5.63 -38.96
C THR A 144 1.26 -6.61 -39.24
N ALA A 145 2.34 -6.17 -39.90
CA ALA A 145 3.48 -7.04 -40.20
C ALA A 145 4.35 -7.27 -38.96
N THR A 146 4.52 -6.23 -38.14
CA THR A 146 5.32 -6.27 -36.91
C THR A 146 4.48 -6.43 -35.65
N ASN A 147 3.14 -6.27 -35.75
CA ASN A 147 2.21 -6.27 -34.63
C ASN A 147 2.54 -5.16 -33.60
N THR A 148 2.86 -3.95 -34.10
CA THR A 148 3.31 -2.82 -33.28
C THR A 148 2.55 -1.52 -33.57
N PHE A 149 2.50 -0.63 -32.57
CA PHE A 149 2.03 0.74 -32.72
C PHE A 149 3.22 1.67 -32.99
N THR A 150 3.17 2.39 -34.10
CA THR A 150 4.30 3.14 -34.65
C THR A 150 4.32 4.60 -34.16
N THR A 151 5.45 5.07 -33.62
CA THR A 151 5.57 6.46 -33.15
C THR A 151 5.57 7.45 -34.31
N ALA A 152 6.26 7.10 -35.41
CA ALA A 152 6.45 7.99 -36.55
C ALA A 152 5.14 8.40 -37.23
N THR A 153 4.09 7.59 -37.09
CA THR A 153 2.77 7.86 -37.66
C THR A 153 1.73 8.14 -36.57
N ALA A 154 2.13 8.41 -35.33
CA ALA A 154 1.21 8.94 -34.32
C ALA A 154 1.09 10.46 -34.45
N PHE A 155 -0.13 11.01 -34.37
CA PHE A 155 -0.33 12.45 -34.32
C PHE A 155 -1.53 12.84 -33.44
N SER A 156 -1.51 14.06 -32.93
CA SER A 156 -2.63 14.66 -32.22
C SER A 156 -3.30 15.77 -33.03
N TRP A 157 -4.62 15.86 -32.94
CA TRP A 157 -5.36 17.02 -33.45
C TRP A 157 -5.15 18.23 -32.53
N GLY A 158 -5.30 19.43 -33.09
CA GLY A 158 -5.30 20.67 -32.32
C GLY A 158 -6.52 20.81 -31.41
N THR A 159 -6.70 22.01 -30.85
CA THR A 159 -7.85 22.31 -30.00
C THR A 159 -9.15 22.23 -30.83
N PRO A 160 -10.13 21.39 -30.45
CA PRO A 160 -11.40 21.30 -31.15
C PRO A 160 -12.21 22.59 -31.05
N ALA A 161 -12.80 23.01 -32.17
CA ALA A 161 -13.77 24.10 -32.24
C ALA A 161 -15.18 23.58 -32.04
N HIS A 162 -15.99 24.29 -31.25
CA HIS A 162 -17.42 23.99 -31.12
C HIS A 162 -18.15 24.34 -32.43
N VAL A 163 -18.99 23.43 -32.90
CA VAL A 163 -19.83 23.62 -34.10
C VAL A 163 -21.25 23.99 -33.67
N ALA A 164 -22.03 23.00 -33.23
CA ALA A 164 -23.40 23.19 -32.74
C ALA A 164 -23.82 21.99 -31.89
N ASN A 165 -24.77 22.17 -30.96
CA ASN A 165 -25.37 21.08 -30.17
C ASN A 165 -24.33 20.14 -29.53
N GLY A 166 -23.25 20.69 -28.98
CA GLY A 166 -22.20 19.91 -28.31
C GLY A 166 -21.32 19.10 -29.26
N GLN A 167 -21.45 19.31 -30.57
CA GLN A 167 -20.52 18.78 -31.57
C GLN A 167 -19.26 19.64 -31.65
N TYR A 168 -18.12 18.98 -31.77
CA TYR A 168 -16.81 19.60 -31.89
C TYR A 168 -16.05 19.01 -33.09
N THR A 169 -15.24 19.86 -33.71
CA THR A 169 -14.36 19.47 -34.82
C THR A 169 -12.94 19.91 -34.58
N ALA A 170 -11.96 19.05 -34.87
CA ALA A 170 -10.54 19.39 -34.84
C ALA A 170 -9.85 18.95 -36.13
N THR A 171 -8.98 19.77 -36.68
CA THR A 171 -8.26 19.47 -37.93
C THR A 171 -6.76 19.38 -37.67
N LYS A 172 -6.13 18.36 -38.26
CA LYS A 172 -4.68 18.22 -38.37
C LYS A 172 -4.31 18.34 -39.83
N THR A 173 -3.55 19.37 -40.16
CA THR A 173 -2.97 19.52 -41.50
C THR A 173 -1.70 18.69 -41.63
N ALA A 174 -1.43 18.20 -42.85
CA ALA A 174 -0.24 17.42 -43.17
C ALA A 174 -0.01 16.22 -42.23
N ALA A 175 -1.08 15.52 -41.85
CA ALA A 175 -1.01 14.23 -41.16
C ALA A 175 -0.28 13.20 -42.04
N ALA A 176 0.49 12.32 -41.42
CA ALA A 176 1.28 11.30 -42.13
C ALA A 176 0.42 10.19 -42.78
N PHE A 177 -0.84 10.05 -42.35
CA PHE A 177 -1.76 9.03 -42.83
C PHE A 177 -3.22 9.49 -42.62
N ALA A 178 -4.15 8.84 -43.32
CA ALA A 178 -5.60 9.00 -43.14
C ALA A 178 -6.13 7.87 -42.23
N PRO A 179 -6.53 8.14 -40.98
CA PRO A 179 -6.90 7.09 -40.03
C PRO A 179 -7.98 6.15 -40.53
N GLU A 180 -9.01 6.68 -41.18
CA GLU A 180 -10.15 5.91 -41.67
C GLU A 180 -9.84 5.00 -42.87
N ALA A 181 -8.68 5.18 -43.50
CA ALA A 181 -8.22 4.40 -44.65
C ALA A 181 -7.03 3.48 -44.31
N SER A 182 -6.61 3.42 -43.05
CA SER A 182 -5.46 2.65 -42.55
C SER A 182 -5.86 1.67 -41.44
N ASN A 183 -4.94 0.78 -41.06
CA ASN A 183 -5.02 0.05 -39.80
C ASN A 183 -4.61 1.00 -38.68
N ALA A 184 -5.59 1.51 -37.92
CA ALA A 184 -5.31 2.54 -36.91
C ALA A 184 -6.35 2.53 -35.80
N PHE A 185 -6.06 3.29 -34.74
CA PHE A 185 -7.09 3.70 -33.81
C PHE A 185 -7.07 5.22 -33.58
N VAL A 186 -8.23 5.72 -33.18
CA VAL A 186 -8.44 7.08 -32.69
C VAL A 186 -8.82 6.97 -31.22
N TYR A 187 -8.17 7.79 -30.39
CA TYR A 187 -8.41 7.85 -28.96
C TYR A 187 -8.57 9.29 -28.50
N LEU A 188 -9.56 9.52 -27.65
CA LEU A 188 -9.83 10.82 -27.05
C LEU A 188 -10.20 10.64 -25.59
N TYR A 189 -9.73 11.58 -24.77
CA TYR A 189 -10.21 11.71 -23.40
C TYR A 189 -10.44 13.17 -23.05
N LEU A 190 -11.36 13.39 -22.12
CA LEU A 190 -11.69 14.66 -21.50
C LEU A 190 -11.80 14.47 -19.99
N GLY A 191 -11.28 15.41 -19.21
CA GLY A 191 -11.43 15.46 -17.74
C GLY A 191 -11.81 16.86 -17.29
N ASP A 192 -12.80 16.96 -16.40
CA ASP A 192 -13.44 18.22 -16.07
C ASP A 192 -12.72 19.03 -14.99
N LYS A 193 -13.01 18.81 -13.71
CA LYS A 193 -12.46 19.50 -12.54
C LYS A 193 -11.78 18.46 -11.65
N LEU A 194 -10.80 18.93 -10.90
CA LEU A 194 -10.13 18.12 -9.89
C LEU A 194 -11.02 17.96 -8.65
N ILE A 195 -11.05 16.75 -8.08
CA ILE A 195 -11.71 16.48 -6.78
C ILE A 195 -10.77 16.86 -5.63
N LEU A 196 -9.48 16.59 -5.80
CA LEU A 196 -8.41 16.96 -4.86
C LEU A 196 -7.39 17.85 -5.57
N PRO A 197 -6.59 18.66 -4.84
CA PRO A 197 -5.48 19.39 -5.45
C PRO A 197 -4.59 18.47 -6.29
N ALA A 198 -4.01 19.02 -7.36
CA ALA A 198 -3.09 18.26 -8.20
C ALA A 198 -1.87 17.80 -7.40
N GLU A 199 -1.57 16.51 -7.43
CA GLU A 199 -0.45 15.91 -6.71
C GLU A 199 0.49 15.23 -7.72
N GLY A 200 1.61 15.89 -8.01
CA GLY A 200 2.63 15.39 -8.93
C GLY A 200 2.05 15.00 -10.30
N HIS A 201 2.18 13.72 -10.66
CA HIS A 201 1.80 13.19 -11.97
C HIS A 201 0.39 12.58 -12.04
N TYR A 202 -0.41 12.66 -10.98
CA TYR A 202 -1.81 12.19 -10.98
C TYR A 202 -2.79 13.29 -10.59
N ASN A 203 -3.98 13.21 -11.16
CA ASN A 203 -5.05 14.19 -11.05
C ASN A 203 -6.37 13.46 -10.95
N LEU A 204 -6.99 13.45 -9.77
CA LEU A 204 -8.30 12.82 -9.56
C LEU A 204 -9.39 13.76 -10.06
N MET A 205 -10.12 13.32 -11.08
CA MET A 205 -11.14 14.12 -11.74
C MET A 205 -12.54 13.75 -11.29
N ASP A 206 -13.45 14.73 -11.26
CA ASP A 206 -14.86 14.51 -10.92
C ASP A 206 -15.61 13.76 -12.01
N ASN A 207 -15.27 14.02 -13.27
CA ASN A 207 -15.80 13.30 -14.42
C ASN A 207 -14.72 13.19 -15.50
N VAL A 208 -14.56 11.97 -16.00
CA VAL A 208 -13.73 11.62 -17.14
C VAL A 208 -14.61 11.00 -18.20
N ALA A 209 -14.33 11.35 -19.46
CA ALA A 209 -14.89 10.65 -20.59
C ALA A 209 -13.74 10.19 -21.49
N SER A 210 -13.70 8.89 -21.77
CA SER A 210 -12.78 8.31 -22.74
C SER A 210 -13.57 7.59 -23.82
N ALA A 211 -13.11 7.72 -25.07
CA ALA A 211 -13.72 7.00 -26.17
C ALA A 211 -12.68 6.71 -27.25
N GLY A 212 -12.94 5.70 -28.07
CA GLY A 212 -12.06 5.36 -29.18
C GLY A 212 -12.77 4.64 -30.31
N VAL A 213 -12.12 4.62 -31.46
CA VAL A 213 -12.58 3.94 -32.67
C VAL A 213 -11.39 3.24 -33.31
N THR A 214 -11.59 2.00 -33.76
CA THR A 214 -10.64 1.26 -34.58
C THR A 214 -11.01 1.37 -36.07
N TYR A 215 -10.00 1.50 -36.92
CA TYR A 215 -10.11 1.50 -38.38
C TYR A 215 -9.23 0.40 -38.98
N GLY A 216 -9.61 -0.09 -40.16
CA GLY A 216 -8.92 -1.17 -40.85
C GLY A 216 -9.23 -2.56 -40.31
N THR A 217 -8.39 -3.53 -40.64
CA THR A 217 -8.53 -4.94 -40.23
C THR A 217 -7.30 -5.38 -39.45
N TRP A 218 -7.32 -5.14 -38.14
CA TRP A 218 -6.26 -5.57 -37.24
C TRP A 218 -6.82 -5.99 -35.89
N SER A 219 -6.03 -6.77 -35.15
CA SER A 219 -6.34 -7.19 -33.79
C SER A 219 -5.09 -7.07 -32.94
N TYR A 220 -5.27 -6.66 -31.69
CA TYR A 220 -4.20 -6.58 -30.71
C TYR A 220 -4.59 -7.33 -29.44
N THR A 221 -3.67 -8.16 -28.96
CA THR A 221 -3.79 -8.83 -27.67
C THR A 221 -2.72 -8.29 -26.75
N SER A 222 -3.11 -7.54 -25.72
CA SER A 222 -2.20 -7.06 -24.69
C SER A 222 -1.55 -8.22 -23.92
N ALA A 223 -0.27 -8.08 -23.59
CA ALA A 223 0.45 -9.03 -22.74
C ALA A 223 -0.04 -8.98 -21.27
N ALA A 224 -0.56 -7.83 -20.82
CA ALA A 224 -1.11 -7.62 -19.48
C ALA A 224 -2.65 -7.51 -19.51
N ASN A 225 -3.28 -7.66 -18.34
CA ASN A 225 -4.72 -7.52 -18.14
C ASN A 225 -5.02 -6.24 -17.36
N VAL A 226 -6.01 -5.45 -17.78
CA VAL A 226 -6.46 -4.27 -17.00
C VAL A 226 -6.95 -4.68 -15.62
N ALA A 227 -7.69 -5.79 -15.54
CA ALA A 227 -8.13 -6.39 -14.27
C ALA A 227 -6.97 -6.73 -13.31
N GLY A 228 -5.75 -6.93 -13.82
CA GLY A 228 -4.56 -7.10 -12.98
C GLY A 228 -4.14 -5.80 -12.29
N CYS A 229 -4.24 -4.66 -12.98
CA CYS A 229 -3.99 -3.34 -12.41
C CYS A 229 -5.03 -2.99 -11.33
N GLU A 230 -6.30 -3.33 -11.58
CA GLU A 230 -7.46 -3.08 -10.70
C GLU A 230 -7.44 -3.87 -9.39
N LYS A 231 -6.52 -4.83 -9.24
CA LYS A 231 -6.27 -5.49 -7.94
C LYS A 231 -5.69 -4.53 -6.89
N CYS A 232 -4.94 -3.51 -7.33
CA CYS A 232 -4.29 -2.52 -6.46
C CYS A 232 -4.76 -1.09 -6.71
N HIS A 233 -5.04 -0.76 -7.97
CA HIS A 233 -5.45 0.56 -8.41
C HIS A 233 -6.99 0.68 -8.48
N PRO A 234 -7.53 1.89 -8.72
CA PRO A 234 -8.97 2.07 -8.86
C PRO A 234 -9.55 1.17 -9.96
N ALA A 235 -10.79 0.74 -9.79
CA ALA A 235 -11.58 0.05 -10.81
C ALA A 235 -12.80 0.94 -11.14
N PRO A 236 -12.93 1.48 -12.36
CA PRO A 236 -12.06 1.27 -13.53
C PRO A 236 -10.63 1.83 -13.38
N TYR A 237 -9.64 1.13 -13.93
CA TYR A 237 -8.25 1.61 -13.91
C TYR A 237 -8.02 2.81 -14.84
N ALA A 238 -7.51 3.89 -14.24
CA ALA A 238 -7.07 5.09 -14.94
C ALA A 238 -5.68 5.56 -14.47
N LYS A 239 -4.66 5.40 -15.31
CA LYS A 239 -3.32 5.94 -15.01
C LYS A 239 -3.40 7.48 -14.94
N HIS A 240 -2.57 8.06 -14.07
CA HIS A 240 -2.59 9.49 -13.75
C HIS A 240 -3.93 9.99 -13.18
N GLY A 241 -4.84 9.10 -12.79
CA GLY A 241 -6.18 9.46 -12.30
C GLY A 241 -7.19 9.83 -13.39
N TYR A 242 -6.85 9.76 -14.69
CA TYR A 242 -7.81 10.13 -15.75
C TYR A 242 -7.58 9.46 -17.12
N ARG A 243 -6.52 8.67 -17.31
CA ARG A 243 -6.26 7.96 -18.57
C ARG A 243 -6.69 6.50 -18.44
N GLN A 244 -7.91 6.20 -18.89
CA GLN A 244 -8.50 4.88 -18.78
C GLN A 244 -7.79 3.86 -19.68
N ALA A 245 -7.53 2.67 -19.14
CA ALA A 245 -6.90 1.59 -19.91
C ALA A 245 -7.92 0.76 -20.72
N THR A 246 -9.15 0.66 -20.22
CA THR A 246 -10.30 0.09 -20.93
C THR A 246 -11.15 1.23 -21.47
N VAL A 247 -11.31 1.27 -22.79
CA VAL A 247 -12.04 2.33 -23.49
C VAL A 247 -12.96 1.68 -24.51
N ASN A 248 -14.23 2.07 -24.52
CA ASN A 248 -15.20 1.52 -25.47
C ASN A 248 -14.73 1.74 -26.91
N GLY A 249 -14.81 0.68 -27.72
CA GLY A 249 -14.35 0.66 -29.11
C GLY A 249 -12.87 0.28 -29.31
N LEU A 250 -12.10 0.07 -28.24
CA LEU A 250 -10.69 -0.33 -28.29
C LEU A 250 -10.46 -1.64 -27.51
N GLN A 251 -9.48 -2.46 -27.91
CA GLN A 251 -9.03 -3.59 -27.09
C GLN A 251 -8.29 -3.11 -25.82
N ASP A 252 -8.18 -3.98 -24.82
CA ASP A 252 -7.44 -3.73 -23.58
C ASP A 252 -6.06 -3.10 -23.82
N MET A 253 -5.75 -2.06 -23.05
CA MET A 253 -4.48 -1.32 -23.08
C MET A 253 -4.17 -0.58 -24.39
N VAL A 254 -4.98 -0.69 -25.44
CA VAL A 254 -4.76 0.06 -26.70
C VAL A 254 -4.82 1.57 -26.46
N ALA A 255 -5.70 2.04 -25.58
CA ALA A 255 -5.76 3.46 -25.21
C ALA A 255 -4.40 3.99 -24.68
N CYS A 256 -3.67 3.17 -23.93
CA CYS A 256 -2.35 3.52 -23.40
C CYS A 256 -1.29 3.61 -24.52
N LYS A 257 -1.44 2.86 -25.62
CA LYS A 257 -0.56 2.92 -26.81
C LYS A 257 -0.61 4.27 -27.53
N ALA A 258 -1.59 5.11 -27.21
CA ALA A 258 -1.66 6.48 -27.70
C ALA A 258 -0.51 7.38 -27.20
N CYS A 259 0.12 6.98 -26.10
CA CYS A 259 1.28 7.66 -25.50
C CYS A 259 2.49 6.73 -25.33
N HIS A 260 2.27 5.42 -25.23
CA HIS A 260 3.29 4.39 -25.04
C HIS A 260 3.35 3.46 -26.27
N THR A 261 3.67 4.05 -27.42
CA THR A 261 3.90 3.30 -28.67
C THR A 261 5.09 2.36 -28.52
N ASP A 262 5.24 1.42 -29.44
CA ASP A 262 6.29 0.39 -29.37
C ASP A 262 7.68 0.89 -29.80
N GLN A 263 7.78 2.18 -30.14
CA GLN A 263 8.99 2.82 -30.67
C GLN A 263 9.30 4.16 -29.99
N ARG A 264 8.48 4.60 -29.01
CA ARG A 264 8.71 5.88 -28.33
C ARG A 264 9.95 5.77 -27.46
N GLU A 265 10.86 6.73 -27.61
CA GLU A 265 12.00 6.89 -26.70
C GLU A 265 11.50 7.29 -25.31
N GLY A 266 12.03 6.61 -24.30
CA GLY A 266 11.77 6.92 -22.91
C GLY A 266 12.52 8.16 -22.45
N THR A 267 11.94 8.84 -21.47
CA THR A 267 12.48 10.09 -20.88
C THR A 267 12.75 9.95 -19.39
N ASP A 268 12.14 8.96 -18.73
CA ASP A 268 12.22 8.77 -17.29
C ASP A 268 13.38 7.83 -16.92
N PHE A 269 14.61 8.25 -17.24
CA PHE A 269 15.80 7.44 -17.01
C PHE A 269 16.06 7.17 -15.52
N VAL A 270 15.52 8.01 -14.64
CA VAL A 270 15.66 7.91 -13.19
C VAL A 270 15.26 6.53 -12.65
N PHE A 271 14.27 5.85 -13.24
CA PHE A 271 13.87 4.52 -12.75
C PHE A 271 15.04 3.54 -12.73
N GLN A 272 15.80 3.47 -13.82
CA GLN A 272 16.95 2.58 -13.90
C GLN A 272 18.12 3.09 -13.05
N ILE A 273 18.31 4.41 -12.97
CA ILE A 273 19.39 5.01 -12.17
C ILE A 273 19.18 4.71 -10.68
N LEU A 274 17.95 4.77 -10.17
CA LEU A 274 17.62 4.45 -8.77
C LEU A 274 18.13 3.08 -8.37
N GLY A 275 17.88 2.06 -9.19
CA GLY A 275 18.35 0.70 -8.91
C GLY A 275 19.84 0.50 -9.21
N ASP A 276 20.39 1.18 -10.23
CA ASP A 276 21.71 0.91 -10.81
C ASP A 276 22.84 1.73 -10.19
N ASP A 277 22.58 2.99 -9.88
CA ASP A 277 23.52 3.93 -9.26
C ASP A 277 22.76 4.91 -8.35
N PRO A 278 22.39 4.47 -7.13
CA PRO A 278 21.64 5.29 -6.19
C PRO A 278 22.34 6.61 -5.83
N ALA A 279 23.68 6.64 -5.86
CA ALA A 279 24.46 7.85 -5.61
C ALA A 279 24.30 8.87 -6.75
N ALA A 280 24.31 8.41 -8.00
CA ALA A 280 23.99 9.27 -9.13
C ALA A 280 22.53 9.73 -9.10
N ALA A 281 21.58 8.87 -8.70
CA ALA A 281 20.17 9.24 -8.53
C ALA A 281 20.00 10.36 -7.50
N ALA A 282 20.65 10.23 -6.34
CA ALA A 282 20.61 11.23 -5.28
C ALA A 282 21.27 12.57 -5.67
N ALA A 283 22.12 12.57 -6.70
CA ALA A 283 22.77 13.78 -7.23
C ALA A 283 22.00 14.44 -8.38
N LEU A 284 20.89 13.85 -8.84
CA LEU A 284 20.08 14.43 -9.93
C LEU A 284 19.50 15.78 -9.52
N GLN A 285 19.52 16.70 -10.48
CA GLN A 285 18.93 18.03 -10.32
C GLN A 285 17.62 18.10 -11.09
N THR A 286 16.75 19.03 -10.70
CA THR A 286 15.54 19.37 -11.45
C THR A 286 15.64 20.80 -11.99
N ASP A 287 14.98 21.05 -13.12
CA ASP A 287 14.87 22.38 -13.69
C ASP A 287 13.79 23.23 -12.98
N GLU A 288 13.55 24.46 -13.46
CA GLU A 288 12.53 25.36 -12.88
C GLU A 288 11.10 24.81 -13.00
N SER A 289 10.86 23.87 -13.92
CA SER A 289 9.58 23.18 -14.13
C SER A 289 9.45 21.91 -13.28
N GLY A 290 10.51 21.52 -12.57
CA GLY A 290 10.60 20.29 -11.80
C GLY A 290 10.95 19.05 -12.62
N GLU A 291 11.42 19.21 -13.87
CA GLU A 291 11.86 18.10 -14.73
C GLU A 291 13.30 17.71 -14.41
N THR A 292 13.56 16.40 -14.30
CA THR A 292 14.88 15.87 -13.98
C THR A 292 15.88 16.14 -15.11
N ILE A 293 17.05 16.68 -14.74
CA ILE A 293 18.14 16.99 -15.66
C ILE A 293 19.10 15.80 -15.69
N TYR A 294 19.31 15.23 -16.87
CA TYR A 294 20.24 14.14 -17.12
C TYR A 294 21.44 14.59 -17.94
N SER A 295 22.62 14.01 -17.67
CA SER A 295 23.78 14.18 -18.55
C SER A 295 23.60 13.38 -19.85
N ALA A 296 24.31 13.77 -20.91
CA ALA A 296 24.29 13.04 -22.18
C ALA A 296 24.72 11.57 -22.02
N ASP A 297 25.67 11.30 -21.12
CA ASP A 297 26.14 9.94 -20.80
C ASP A 297 25.04 9.13 -20.09
N GLN A 298 24.29 9.75 -19.16
CA GLN A 298 23.15 9.10 -18.51
C GLN A 298 22.04 8.79 -19.53
N MET A 299 21.66 9.76 -20.37
CA MET A 299 20.65 9.53 -21.42
C MET A 299 21.06 8.40 -22.36
N THR A 300 22.35 8.34 -22.72
CA THR A 300 22.88 7.29 -23.60
C THR A 300 22.89 5.92 -22.91
N LYS A 301 23.37 5.84 -21.67
CA LYS A 301 23.47 4.58 -20.91
C LYS A 301 22.09 4.00 -20.58
N TYR A 302 21.16 4.86 -20.17
CA TYR A 302 19.85 4.47 -19.66
C TYR A 302 18.73 4.55 -20.71
N ALA A 303 19.08 4.81 -21.98
CA ALA A 303 18.14 4.81 -23.09
C ALA A 303 17.29 3.54 -23.12
N TYR A 304 15.98 3.71 -23.28
CA TYR A 304 15.01 2.63 -23.36
C TYR A 304 13.80 3.05 -24.21
N THR A 305 12.95 2.09 -24.59
CA THR A 305 11.67 2.38 -25.25
C THR A 305 10.55 2.42 -24.21
N ALA A 306 9.80 3.52 -24.16
CA ALA A 306 8.65 3.73 -23.27
C ALA A 306 7.39 2.97 -23.71
N THR A 307 7.52 1.64 -23.80
CA THR A 307 6.36 0.75 -23.93
C THR A 307 5.62 0.70 -22.60
N ILE A 308 4.33 0.36 -22.64
CA ILE A 308 3.50 0.18 -21.43
C ILE A 308 4.20 -0.75 -20.44
N VAL A 309 4.73 -1.88 -20.95
CA VAL A 309 5.37 -2.92 -20.13
C VAL A 309 6.66 -2.41 -19.51
N ASN A 310 7.51 -1.71 -20.26
CA ASN A 310 8.78 -1.20 -19.73
C ASN A 310 8.56 -0.16 -18.63
N ASP A 311 7.71 0.84 -18.85
CA ASP A 311 7.43 1.86 -17.83
C ASP A 311 6.74 1.24 -16.60
N THR A 312 5.84 0.28 -16.81
CA THR A 312 5.17 -0.42 -15.70
C THR A 312 6.17 -1.24 -14.89
N HIS A 313 7.01 -2.05 -15.53
CA HIS A 313 8.01 -2.86 -14.83
C HIS A 313 8.98 -1.98 -14.04
N MET A 314 9.56 -0.94 -14.67
CA MET A 314 10.57 -0.11 -14.01
C MET A 314 10.00 0.68 -12.84
N SER A 315 8.79 1.24 -12.99
CA SER A 315 8.13 1.93 -11.88
C SER A 315 7.83 1.01 -10.70
N HIS A 316 7.41 -0.24 -10.93
CA HIS A 316 7.11 -1.17 -9.83
C HIS A 316 8.38 -1.84 -9.26
N ALA A 317 9.41 -2.03 -10.08
CA ALA A 317 10.65 -2.68 -9.66
C ALA A 317 11.63 -1.74 -8.97
N MET A 318 11.64 -0.45 -9.32
CA MET A 318 12.73 0.46 -8.96
C MET A 318 12.26 1.80 -8.37
N GLU A 319 11.04 2.23 -8.64
CA GLU A 319 10.52 3.51 -8.14
C GLU A 319 9.67 3.30 -6.89
N PHE A 320 8.59 2.55 -7.02
CA PHE A 320 7.58 2.45 -5.97
C PHE A 320 7.82 1.28 -5.01
N PRO A 321 7.38 1.41 -3.75
CA PRO A 321 7.30 0.30 -2.81
C PRO A 321 6.19 -0.66 -3.24
N TYR A 322 6.51 -1.59 -4.14
CA TYR A 322 5.57 -2.58 -4.64
C TYR A 322 5.19 -3.57 -3.52
N PRO A 323 3.89 -3.79 -3.24
CA PRO A 323 3.45 -4.57 -2.07
C PRO A 323 3.68 -6.08 -2.18
N GLN A 324 4.20 -6.57 -3.31
CA GLN A 324 4.42 -7.99 -3.58
C GLN A 324 5.86 -8.25 -4.07
N SER A 325 6.19 -9.51 -4.31
CA SER A 325 7.42 -9.87 -5.02
C SER A 325 7.29 -9.55 -6.52
N MET A 326 8.33 -8.94 -7.11
CA MET A 326 8.42 -8.73 -8.57
C MET A 326 8.43 -10.04 -9.38
N ALA A 327 8.67 -11.19 -8.75
CA ALA A 327 8.57 -12.49 -9.39
C ALA A 327 7.12 -12.97 -9.60
N ASN A 328 6.12 -12.26 -9.06
CA ASN A 328 4.71 -12.63 -9.15
C ASN A 328 4.02 -12.04 -10.40
N CYS A 329 4.48 -12.46 -11.58
CA CYS A 329 3.97 -11.99 -12.86
C CYS A 329 2.47 -12.23 -13.06
N VAL A 330 1.92 -13.32 -12.50
CA VAL A 330 0.50 -13.70 -12.59
C VAL A 330 -0.47 -12.62 -12.11
N THR A 331 -0.04 -11.69 -11.24
CA THR A 331 -0.89 -10.58 -10.79
C THR A 331 -1.35 -9.74 -11.99
N CYS A 332 -0.44 -9.40 -12.90
CA CYS A 332 -0.70 -8.57 -14.09
C CYS A 332 -0.91 -9.39 -15.38
N HIS A 333 -0.38 -10.61 -15.42
CA HIS A 333 -0.34 -11.50 -16.59
C HIS A 333 -1.17 -12.78 -16.42
N GLU A 334 -2.25 -12.71 -15.63
CA GLU A 334 -3.14 -13.84 -15.39
C GLU A 334 -3.62 -14.48 -16.70
N GLY A 335 -3.49 -15.82 -16.80
CA GLY A 335 -3.81 -16.57 -18.02
C GLY A 335 -2.88 -16.33 -19.22
N LYS A 336 -1.79 -15.57 -19.05
CA LYS A 336 -0.86 -15.17 -20.12
C LYS A 336 0.60 -15.51 -19.83
N LEU A 337 0.88 -16.38 -18.85
CA LEU A 337 2.26 -16.78 -18.54
C LEU A 337 2.95 -17.45 -19.73
N ASP A 338 2.26 -18.33 -20.47
CA ASP A 338 2.86 -18.99 -21.65
C ASP A 338 3.25 -17.98 -22.73
N LEU A 339 2.48 -16.89 -22.86
CA LEU A 339 2.79 -15.79 -23.78
C LEU A 339 4.03 -15.03 -23.32
N ILE A 340 4.08 -14.60 -22.06
CA ILE A 340 5.13 -13.69 -21.58
C ILE A 340 6.44 -14.41 -21.21
N LEU A 341 6.36 -15.69 -20.83
CA LEU A 341 7.53 -16.50 -20.48
C LEU A 341 8.19 -17.22 -21.67
N THR A 342 7.72 -16.97 -22.89
CA THR A 342 8.38 -17.49 -24.10
C THR A 342 9.78 -16.90 -24.24
N ASP A 343 10.79 -17.73 -24.54
CA ASP A 343 12.21 -17.32 -24.59
C ASP A 343 12.48 -16.12 -25.51
N ALA A 344 11.71 -15.97 -26.60
CA ALA A 344 11.82 -14.85 -27.52
C ALA A 344 11.54 -13.47 -26.88
N ASN A 345 10.81 -13.44 -25.76
CA ASN A 345 10.45 -12.22 -25.04
C ASN A 345 11.50 -11.82 -23.99
N PHE A 346 12.43 -12.72 -23.64
CA PHE A 346 13.54 -12.43 -22.72
C PHE A 346 14.71 -11.82 -23.46
N THR A 347 14.56 -10.53 -23.77
CA THR A 347 15.62 -9.69 -24.33
C THR A 347 16.32 -8.92 -23.23
N VAL A 348 17.54 -8.41 -23.49
CA VAL A 348 18.23 -7.51 -22.57
C VAL A 348 17.34 -6.32 -22.16
N LYS A 349 16.54 -5.78 -23.09
CA LYS A 349 15.57 -4.72 -22.81
C LYS A 349 14.53 -5.14 -21.77
N THR A 350 13.96 -6.34 -21.90
CA THR A 350 12.99 -6.88 -20.94
C THR A 350 13.62 -7.09 -19.57
N CYS A 351 14.82 -7.67 -19.52
CA CYS A 351 15.53 -7.92 -18.26
C CYS A 351 15.84 -6.62 -17.51
N LYS A 352 16.36 -5.60 -18.23
CA LYS A 352 16.64 -4.27 -17.67
C LYS A 352 15.38 -3.62 -17.08
N SER A 353 14.20 -3.86 -17.65
CA SER A 353 12.97 -3.25 -17.13
C SER A 353 12.60 -3.68 -15.71
N CYS A 354 13.11 -4.82 -15.23
CA CYS A 354 12.90 -5.29 -13.85
C CYS A 354 14.17 -5.24 -13.01
N HIS A 355 15.34 -5.51 -13.61
CA HIS A 355 16.60 -5.68 -12.90
C HIS A 355 17.51 -4.46 -13.09
N PRO A 356 18.12 -3.93 -12.01
CA PRO A 356 19.30 -3.10 -12.17
C PRO A 356 20.39 -3.91 -12.87
N VAL A 357 21.21 -3.26 -13.71
CA VAL A 357 22.24 -4.00 -14.45
C VAL A 357 23.44 -4.29 -13.54
N THR A 358 23.88 -3.26 -12.83
CA THR A 358 25.08 -3.22 -11.98
C THR A 358 24.82 -2.77 -10.55
N GLY A 359 23.72 -2.10 -10.24
CA GLY A 359 23.40 -1.68 -8.86
C GLY A 359 22.55 -2.68 -8.09
N THR A 360 22.31 -2.42 -6.80
CA THR A 360 21.61 -3.33 -5.88
C THR A 360 20.36 -2.71 -5.23
N GLY A 361 19.95 -1.50 -5.61
CA GLY A 361 18.94 -0.68 -4.91
C GLY A 361 17.49 -0.87 -5.38
N ALA A 362 17.08 -2.09 -5.78
CA ALA A 362 15.76 -2.32 -6.37
C ALA A 362 15.03 -3.52 -5.76
N ASN A 363 13.73 -3.65 -6.07
CA ASN A 363 12.89 -4.80 -5.67
C ASN A 363 13.28 -6.12 -6.39
N ALA A 364 14.26 -6.06 -7.29
CA ALA A 364 14.84 -7.20 -7.97
C ALA A 364 16.39 -7.17 -7.89
N PRO A 365 17.06 -8.33 -7.86
CA PRO A 365 18.52 -8.38 -7.79
C PRO A 365 19.17 -7.87 -9.08
N ALA A 366 20.43 -7.43 -9.00
CA ALA A 366 21.18 -6.97 -10.16
C ALA A 366 21.43 -8.08 -11.19
N LEU A 367 21.38 -7.75 -12.49
CA LEU A 367 21.75 -8.69 -13.55
C LEU A 367 23.20 -9.16 -13.37
N LYS A 368 24.12 -8.29 -12.98
CA LYS A 368 25.51 -8.71 -12.71
C LYS A 368 25.59 -9.80 -11.65
N ASP A 369 24.68 -9.86 -10.67
CA ASP A 369 24.78 -10.79 -9.54
C ASP A 369 24.09 -12.12 -9.84
N VAL A 370 22.96 -12.08 -10.56
CA VAL A 370 22.23 -13.30 -10.95
C VAL A 370 22.82 -14.00 -12.17
N VAL A 371 23.58 -13.28 -13.01
CA VAL A 371 24.05 -13.79 -14.30
C VAL A 371 25.57 -14.11 -14.31
N SER A 372 26.39 -13.46 -13.46
CA SER A 372 27.87 -13.63 -13.42
C SER A 372 28.37 -14.96 -12.84
N VAL A 373 27.49 -15.76 -12.25
CA VAL A 373 27.80 -17.11 -11.79
C VAL A 373 28.13 -18.08 -12.94
N MET A 374 27.96 -17.67 -14.20
CA MET A 374 28.25 -18.50 -15.37
C MET A 374 29.23 -17.82 -16.34
N PRO A 375 30.30 -18.51 -16.79
CA PRO A 375 31.40 -17.94 -17.59
C PRO A 375 31.02 -17.48 -19.01
N TYR A 376 29.76 -17.66 -19.43
CA TYR A 376 29.30 -17.41 -20.80
C TYR A 376 28.47 -16.13 -20.96
N HIS A 377 28.12 -15.46 -19.85
CA HIS A 377 27.35 -14.22 -19.93
C HIS A 377 28.25 -12.99 -19.97
N PRO A 378 27.85 -11.92 -20.69
CA PRO A 378 28.59 -10.67 -20.68
C PRO A 378 28.54 -10.02 -19.30
N THR A 379 29.62 -9.35 -18.93
CA THR A 379 29.71 -8.61 -17.67
C THR A 379 29.06 -7.23 -17.74
N ASP A 380 28.75 -6.73 -18.94
CA ASP A 380 28.10 -5.44 -19.17
C ASP A 380 26.95 -5.56 -20.18
N PHE A 381 25.72 -5.51 -19.66
CA PHE A 381 24.48 -5.55 -20.44
C PHE A 381 24.04 -4.16 -20.98
N TYR A 382 24.78 -3.08 -20.71
CA TYR A 382 24.58 -1.80 -21.41
C TYR A 382 25.28 -1.79 -22.76
N ALA A 383 26.50 -2.33 -22.83
CA ALA A 383 27.29 -2.34 -24.06
C ALA A 383 27.06 -3.57 -24.96
N THR A 384 26.49 -4.65 -24.42
CA THR A 384 26.38 -5.93 -25.14
C THR A 384 24.97 -6.18 -25.66
N GLN A 385 24.83 -6.37 -26.97
CA GLN A 385 23.64 -6.92 -27.60
C GLN A 385 23.88 -8.41 -27.89
N ILE A 386 23.07 -9.27 -27.29
CA ILE A 386 23.13 -10.73 -27.50
C ILE A 386 21.72 -11.28 -27.63
N ALA A 387 21.54 -12.24 -28.54
CA ALA A 387 20.30 -13.01 -28.65
C ALA A 387 20.30 -14.10 -27.58
N CYS A 388 19.59 -13.87 -26.47
CA CYS A 388 19.59 -14.77 -25.31
C CYS A 388 19.11 -16.18 -25.67
N ASN A 389 18.20 -16.30 -26.63
CA ASN A 389 17.63 -17.57 -27.10
C ASN A 389 18.60 -18.43 -27.93
N ASP A 390 19.77 -17.92 -28.30
CA ASP A 390 20.83 -18.76 -28.89
C ASP A 390 21.33 -19.78 -27.86
N CYS A 391 21.38 -19.38 -26.59
CA CYS A 391 21.80 -20.21 -25.46
C CYS A 391 20.63 -20.73 -24.61
N HIS A 392 19.62 -19.90 -24.34
CA HIS A 392 18.43 -20.22 -23.54
C HIS A 392 17.30 -20.75 -24.43
N LYS A 393 17.26 -22.07 -24.60
CA LYS A 393 16.24 -22.78 -25.36
C LYS A 393 16.17 -24.24 -24.92
N ALA A 394 15.13 -24.96 -25.35
CA ALA A 394 15.05 -26.39 -25.11
C ALA A 394 16.30 -27.11 -25.70
N GLY A 395 17.04 -27.82 -24.83
CA GLY A 395 18.30 -28.48 -25.20
C GLY A 395 19.50 -27.55 -25.44
N GLY A 396 19.35 -26.25 -25.13
CA GLY A 396 20.43 -25.27 -25.15
C GLY A 396 21.40 -25.41 -23.96
N ILE A 397 22.40 -24.51 -23.92
CA ILE A 397 23.37 -24.46 -22.81
C ILE A 397 22.69 -23.96 -21.54
N GLY A 398 21.81 -22.96 -21.67
CA GLY A 398 21.00 -22.43 -20.59
C GLY A 398 19.60 -23.06 -20.58
N PRO A 399 18.94 -23.18 -19.40
CA PRO A 399 17.54 -23.59 -19.35
C PRO A 399 16.65 -22.53 -20.03
N VAL A 400 15.50 -22.97 -20.54
CA VAL A 400 14.44 -22.05 -20.97
C VAL A 400 14.03 -21.14 -19.82
N PHE A 401 13.65 -19.90 -20.10
CA PHE A 401 13.40 -18.90 -19.06
C PHE A 401 12.20 -19.23 -18.19
N SER A 402 11.23 -20.01 -18.67
CA SER A 402 10.11 -20.51 -17.87
C SER A 402 10.52 -21.47 -16.73
N VAL A 403 11.73 -22.04 -16.78
CA VAL A 403 12.31 -22.81 -15.67
C VAL A 403 12.96 -21.87 -14.63
N ILE A 404 13.49 -20.73 -15.08
CA ILE A 404 14.13 -19.72 -14.23
C ILE A 404 13.06 -18.88 -13.51
N HIS A 405 12.06 -18.41 -14.26
CA HIS A 405 10.92 -17.63 -13.79
C HIS A 405 9.66 -18.45 -13.94
N THR A 406 9.05 -18.88 -12.84
CA THR A 406 7.76 -19.58 -12.88
C THR A 406 6.57 -18.65 -13.13
N GLY A 407 6.78 -17.34 -13.05
CA GLY A 407 5.73 -16.33 -13.22
C GLY A 407 4.85 -16.12 -12.00
N TYR A 408 5.06 -16.87 -10.92
CA TYR A 408 4.35 -16.74 -9.65
C TYR A 408 5.30 -16.97 -8.48
N ASN A 409 4.99 -16.36 -7.33
CA ASN A 409 5.74 -16.58 -6.10
C ASN A 409 5.44 -17.98 -5.53
N LYS A 410 6.44 -18.88 -5.56
CA LYS A 410 6.32 -20.25 -5.04
C LYS A 410 6.00 -20.31 -3.55
N ALA A 411 6.30 -19.28 -2.76
CA ALA A 411 5.86 -19.24 -1.37
C ALA A 411 4.33 -19.08 -1.24
N ILE A 412 3.63 -18.60 -2.27
CA ILE A 412 2.18 -18.33 -2.24
C ILE A 412 1.41 -19.35 -3.10
N TYR A 413 2.00 -19.76 -4.22
CA TYR A 413 1.34 -20.55 -5.25
C TYR A 413 2.00 -21.93 -5.40
N LYS A 414 1.16 -22.96 -5.44
CA LYS A 414 1.54 -24.32 -5.83
C LYS A 414 1.79 -24.41 -7.34
N ASP A 415 0.96 -23.70 -8.10
CA ASP A 415 1.03 -23.53 -9.54
C ASP A 415 0.40 -22.18 -9.93
N ALA A 416 0.43 -21.82 -11.21
CA ALA A 416 -0.02 -20.52 -11.68
C ALA A 416 -1.50 -20.18 -11.36
N ALA A 417 -2.32 -21.18 -11.01
CA ALA A 417 -3.74 -21.00 -10.71
C ALA A 417 -4.09 -21.24 -9.23
N THR A 418 -3.26 -21.99 -8.50
CA THR A 418 -3.62 -22.50 -7.16
C THR A 418 -2.75 -21.90 -6.06
N LYS A 419 -3.36 -21.10 -5.18
CA LYS A 419 -2.71 -20.62 -3.94
C LYS A 419 -2.68 -21.73 -2.88
N TYR A 420 -1.58 -21.86 -2.14
CA TYR A 420 -1.50 -22.81 -1.02
C TYR A 420 -2.58 -22.55 0.03
N ALA A 421 -2.87 -21.28 0.36
CA ALA A 421 -3.92 -20.91 1.32
C ALA A 421 -5.34 -21.34 0.91
N THR A 422 -5.59 -21.62 -0.37
CA THR A 422 -6.88 -22.17 -0.82
C THR A 422 -6.93 -23.70 -0.75
N ALA A 423 -5.76 -24.37 -0.82
CA ALA A 423 -5.66 -25.82 -0.83
C ALA A 423 -5.40 -26.41 0.56
N ILE A 424 -4.63 -25.71 1.40
CA ILE A 424 -4.20 -26.14 2.73
C ILE A 424 -4.81 -25.19 3.76
N THR A 425 -5.76 -25.71 4.54
CA THR A 425 -6.58 -24.92 5.47
C THR A 425 -6.57 -25.50 6.86
N SER A 426 -6.65 -24.63 7.86
CA SER A 426 -6.79 -25.01 9.27
C SER A 426 -8.22 -24.82 9.77
N ALA A 427 -8.64 -25.61 10.73
CA ALA A 427 -9.93 -25.46 11.41
C ALA A 427 -9.78 -25.64 12.93
N VAL A 428 -10.77 -25.16 13.67
CA VAL A 428 -10.95 -25.47 15.09
C VAL A 428 -12.02 -26.55 15.19
N SER A 429 -11.64 -27.75 15.64
CA SER A 429 -12.56 -28.89 15.73
C SER A 429 -13.34 -28.91 17.05
N SER A 430 -12.78 -28.35 18.13
CA SER A 430 -13.49 -28.16 19.40
C SER A 430 -12.77 -27.14 20.28
N ALA A 431 -13.51 -26.45 21.15
CA ALA A 431 -12.96 -25.64 22.23
C ALA A 431 -13.82 -25.78 23.49
N THR A 432 -13.19 -25.86 24.66
CA THR A 432 -13.86 -26.00 25.96
C THR A 432 -13.07 -25.29 27.05
N PHE A 433 -13.75 -24.51 27.88
CA PHE A 433 -13.22 -23.85 29.06
C PHE A 433 -13.68 -24.54 30.35
N ASP A 434 -12.72 -24.85 31.22
CA ASP A 434 -12.95 -25.30 32.58
C ASP A 434 -12.79 -24.13 33.55
N SER A 435 -13.91 -23.61 34.05
CA SER A 435 -13.93 -22.48 34.99
C SER A 435 -13.40 -22.82 36.38
N ALA A 436 -13.29 -24.10 36.75
CA ALA A 436 -12.70 -24.51 38.03
C ALA A 436 -11.17 -24.40 38.00
N THR A 437 -10.56 -24.61 36.82
CA THR A 437 -9.10 -24.55 36.63
C THR A 437 -8.63 -23.34 35.81
N ASN A 438 -9.55 -22.54 35.27
CA ASN A 438 -9.31 -21.45 34.32
C ASN A 438 -8.51 -21.90 33.08
N LYS A 439 -8.79 -23.11 32.57
CA LYS A 439 -8.09 -23.67 31.41
C LYS A 439 -8.99 -23.74 30.19
N LEU A 440 -8.55 -23.10 29.11
CA LEU A 440 -9.16 -23.19 27.79
C LEU A 440 -8.42 -24.24 26.95
N THR A 441 -9.11 -25.30 26.57
CA THR A 441 -8.59 -26.35 25.68
C THR A 441 -9.17 -26.19 24.28
N VAL A 442 -8.32 -26.16 23.25
CA VAL A 442 -8.72 -25.95 21.85
C VAL A 442 -8.03 -26.97 20.97
N LYS A 443 -8.78 -27.58 20.06
CA LYS A 443 -8.28 -28.55 19.10
C LYS A 443 -8.27 -27.95 17.70
N PHE A 444 -7.14 -28.10 17.02
CA PHE A 444 -6.91 -27.64 15.66
C PHE A 444 -6.70 -28.82 14.73
N THR A 445 -7.17 -28.67 13.50
CA THR A 445 -6.93 -29.62 12.41
C THR A 445 -6.40 -28.90 11.17
N VAL A 446 -5.57 -29.57 10.38
CA VAL A 446 -5.08 -29.10 9.08
C VAL A 446 -5.51 -30.09 8.00
N THR A 447 -6.02 -29.58 6.89
CA THR A 447 -6.50 -30.38 5.75
C THR A 447 -5.86 -29.92 4.45
N GLY A 448 -5.63 -30.85 3.53
CA GLY A 448 -5.14 -30.57 2.17
C GLY A 448 -3.61 -30.50 2.02
N ALA A 449 -2.86 -30.62 3.12
CA ALA A 449 -1.42 -30.86 3.07
C ALA A 449 -1.11 -32.27 2.53
N ASP A 450 0.13 -32.47 2.08
CA ASP A 450 0.61 -33.78 1.62
C ASP A 450 0.58 -34.81 2.76
N ALA A 451 0.45 -36.10 2.43
CA ALA A 451 0.23 -37.16 3.43
C ALA A 451 1.38 -37.32 4.45
N ASP A 452 2.59 -36.96 4.05
CA ASP A 452 3.81 -36.96 4.86
C ASP A 452 4.25 -35.55 5.29
N ALA A 453 3.37 -34.55 5.15
CA ALA A 453 3.69 -33.17 5.51
C ALA A 453 4.09 -33.02 6.98
N LEU A 454 5.15 -32.24 7.22
CA LEU A 454 5.64 -31.81 8.51
C LEU A 454 5.05 -30.44 8.85
N VAL A 455 3.85 -30.45 9.41
CA VAL A 455 3.18 -29.22 9.86
C VAL A 455 3.67 -28.82 11.24
N LYS A 456 4.37 -27.69 11.34
CA LYS A 456 4.78 -27.16 12.66
C LYS A 456 3.73 -26.17 13.20
N PRO A 457 3.25 -26.35 14.44
CA PRO A 457 2.23 -25.49 15.01
C PRO A 457 2.84 -24.20 15.59
N THR A 458 2.16 -23.08 15.37
CA THR A 458 2.27 -21.88 16.22
C THR A 458 0.88 -21.53 16.70
N VAL A 459 0.73 -21.34 18.01
CA VAL A 459 -0.55 -20.99 18.65
C VAL A 459 -0.35 -19.72 19.45
N VAL A 460 -1.27 -18.77 19.29
CA VAL A 460 -1.28 -17.55 20.08
C VAL A 460 -2.69 -17.24 20.56
N ALA A 461 -2.83 -16.82 21.81
CA ALA A 461 -4.11 -16.41 22.39
C ALA A 461 -4.05 -15.00 22.99
N GLY A 462 -5.08 -14.20 22.78
CA GLY A 462 -5.25 -12.87 23.35
C GLY A 462 -6.58 -12.77 24.10
N LEU A 463 -6.62 -11.95 25.15
CA LEU A 463 -7.83 -11.71 25.95
C LEU A 463 -8.43 -10.36 25.59
N TYR A 464 -9.67 -10.36 25.12
CA TYR A 464 -10.42 -9.13 24.87
C TYR A 464 -10.79 -8.47 26.22
N GLY A 465 -10.68 -7.14 26.28
CA GLY A 465 -11.08 -6.37 27.46
C GLY A 465 -12.38 -5.60 27.26
N TYR A 466 -13.20 -5.52 28.30
CA TYR A 466 -14.38 -4.66 28.40
C TYR A 466 -15.38 -4.81 27.23
N GLY A 467 -15.47 -6.00 26.64
CA GLY A 467 -16.32 -6.25 25.46
C GLY A 467 -15.92 -5.42 24.22
N THR A 468 -14.73 -4.85 24.21
CA THR A 468 -14.18 -4.09 23.07
C THR A 468 -13.64 -5.00 21.99
N LYS A 469 -13.27 -4.41 20.86
CA LYS A 469 -12.53 -5.12 19.83
C LYS A 469 -11.11 -5.47 20.30
N ASP A 470 -10.49 -4.75 21.22
CA ASP A 470 -9.03 -4.79 21.42
C ASP A 470 -8.58 -5.80 22.49
N MET A 471 -7.35 -6.30 22.33
CA MET A 471 -6.72 -7.18 23.31
C MET A 471 -6.27 -6.37 24.52
N TYR A 472 -6.83 -6.66 25.68
CA TYR A 472 -6.33 -6.16 26.96
C TYR A 472 -5.07 -6.90 27.37
N VAL A 473 -5.03 -8.21 27.09
CA VAL A 473 -3.84 -9.04 27.26
C VAL A 473 -3.42 -9.61 25.91
N SER A 474 -2.20 -9.25 25.48
CA SER A 474 -1.54 -9.86 24.34
C SER A 474 -0.93 -11.21 24.70
N GLY A 475 -1.08 -12.22 23.84
CA GLY A 475 -0.32 -13.46 23.94
C GLY A 475 1.16 -13.29 23.65
N HIS A 476 1.52 -12.30 22.83
CA HIS A 476 2.88 -12.04 22.37
C HIS A 476 3.70 -11.17 23.34
N ASN A 477 3.07 -10.55 24.34
CA ASN A 477 3.83 -9.72 25.27
C ASN A 477 4.80 -10.55 26.11
N GLY A 478 6.01 -10.02 26.24
CA GLY A 478 7.08 -10.64 27.01
C GLY A 478 6.87 -10.48 28.51
N GLN A 479 7.25 -11.50 29.26
CA GLN A 479 7.23 -11.54 30.71
C GLN A 479 8.62 -11.23 31.28
N ALA A 480 8.68 -10.97 32.59
CA ALA A 480 9.93 -10.69 33.29
C ALA A 480 10.94 -11.86 33.22
N ASP A 481 10.47 -13.08 33.00
CA ASP A 481 11.28 -14.29 32.83
C ASP A 481 11.74 -14.53 31.37
N GLY A 482 11.42 -13.61 30.45
CA GLY A 482 11.75 -13.69 29.04
C GLY A 482 10.82 -14.57 28.20
N THR A 483 9.81 -15.20 28.80
CA THR A 483 8.79 -15.99 28.09
C THR A 483 7.66 -15.12 27.55
N ARG A 484 6.85 -15.67 26.64
CA ARG A 484 5.63 -15.03 26.12
C ARG A 484 4.42 -15.33 26.99
N ASN A 485 3.42 -14.47 27.02
CA ASN A 485 2.19 -14.69 27.80
C ASN A 485 1.44 -15.97 27.41
N LEU A 486 0.98 -16.02 26.18
CA LEU A 486 0.11 -17.05 25.61
C LEU A 486 0.45 -17.22 24.12
N GLU A 487 1.75 -17.30 23.83
CA GLU A 487 2.27 -17.66 22.52
C GLU A 487 3.16 -18.90 22.68
N TRP A 488 2.95 -19.84 21.78
CA TRP A 488 3.72 -21.07 21.71
C TRP A 488 4.09 -21.34 20.26
N SER A 489 5.37 -21.59 20.01
CA SER A 489 5.88 -22.09 18.74
C SER A 489 6.86 -23.23 18.97
N GLU A 490 6.81 -24.27 18.14
CA GLU A 490 7.70 -25.41 18.28
C GLU A 490 9.17 -24.98 18.17
N GLY A 491 9.97 -25.30 19.19
CA GLY A 491 11.41 -24.96 19.22
C GLY A 491 11.71 -23.47 19.42
N ALA A 492 10.74 -22.65 19.86
CA ALA A 492 10.97 -21.25 20.11
C ALA A 492 11.98 -21.02 21.25
N VAL A 493 12.98 -20.18 21.01
CA VAL A 493 14.03 -19.84 21.97
C VAL A 493 14.03 -18.35 22.29
N GLN A 494 14.49 -17.99 23.49
CA GLN A 494 14.55 -16.58 23.91
C GLN A 494 15.63 -15.83 23.13
N ARG A 495 15.34 -14.56 22.77
CA ARG A 495 16.31 -13.71 22.06
C ARG A 495 17.57 -13.44 22.88
N GLY A 496 17.42 -13.23 24.20
CA GLY A 496 18.54 -12.95 25.11
C GLY A 496 19.31 -14.19 25.55
N ASP A 497 18.73 -15.38 25.37
CA ASP A 497 19.33 -16.66 25.78
C ASP A 497 18.77 -17.80 24.91
N PRO A 498 19.42 -18.13 23.78
CA PRO A 498 18.96 -19.19 22.89
C PRO A 498 18.94 -20.59 23.50
N THR A 499 19.47 -20.77 24.72
CA THR A 499 19.40 -22.06 25.44
C THR A 499 18.08 -22.24 26.19
N LYS A 500 17.29 -21.17 26.32
CA LYS A 500 16.00 -21.18 27.01
C LYS A 500 14.84 -21.10 26.03
N SER A 501 13.76 -21.79 26.37
CA SER A 501 12.49 -21.70 25.64
C SER A 501 11.88 -20.30 25.78
N ALA A 502 11.35 -19.77 24.68
CA ALA A 502 10.49 -18.57 24.71
C ALA A 502 9.03 -18.89 25.04
N ASN A 503 8.62 -20.16 24.94
CA ASN A 503 7.28 -20.60 25.29
C ASN A 503 7.09 -20.58 26.81
N SER A 504 5.95 -20.07 27.27
CA SER A 504 5.53 -20.15 28.68
C SER A 504 4.73 -21.42 28.95
N ASP A 505 4.80 -21.92 30.18
CA ASP A 505 3.98 -23.04 30.66
C ASP A 505 2.46 -22.74 30.66
N ARG A 506 2.08 -21.46 30.50
CA ARG A 506 0.67 -21.03 30.40
C ARG A 506 0.03 -21.40 29.06
N LEU A 507 0.80 -21.77 28.05
CA LEU A 507 0.26 -22.29 26.80
C LEU A 507 1.03 -23.54 26.42
N THR A 508 0.35 -24.68 26.42
CA THR A 508 0.93 -25.96 26.01
C THR A 508 0.26 -26.46 24.75
N VAL A 509 1.03 -27.07 23.85
CA VAL A 509 0.53 -27.65 22.59
C VAL A 509 0.96 -29.11 22.53
N THR A 510 0.00 -30.00 22.22
CA THR A 510 0.22 -31.45 22.13
C THR A 510 -0.22 -31.97 20.75
N PRO A 511 0.62 -32.75 20.05
CA PRO A 511 2.02 -33.04 20.39
C PRO A 511 2.91 -31.79 20.33
N ALA A 512 3.90 -31.71 21.23
CA ALA A 512 4.82 -30.56 21.31
C ALA A 512 5.92 -30.60 20.22
N THR A 513 6.16 -31.76 19.62
CA THR A 513 7.05 -31.96 18.48
C THR A 513 6.23 -32.49 17.32
N ALA A 514 6.25 -31.79 16.19
CA ALA A 514 5.52 -32.23 15.01
C ALA A 514 6.16 -33.48 14.40
N ALA A 515 5.33 -34.42 13.95
CA ALA A 515 5.75 -35.59 13.18
C ALA A 515 5.19 -35.50 11.75
N ALA A 516 5.85 -36.15 10.80
CA ALA A 516 5.35 -36.25 9.42
C ALA A 516 3.95 -36.90 9.40
N GLY A 517 3.02 -36.29 8.65
CA GLY A 517 1.63 -36.71 8.58
C GLY A 517 0.77 -36.31 9.78
N GLN A 518 1.32 -35.58 10.77
CA GLN A 518 0.54 -35.02 11.87
C GLN A 518 -0.37 -33.91 11.33
N ALA A 519 -1.68 -34.03 11.59
CA ALA A 519 -2.68 -33.08 11.12
C ALA A 519 -3.54 -32.48 12.24
N GLU A 520 -3.29 -32.84 13.50
CA GLU A 520 -4.09 -32.40 14.65
C GLU A 520 -3.23 -31.93 15.82
N TRP A 521 -3.67 -30.86 16.51
CA TRP A 521 -3.02 -30.37 17.73
C TRP A 521 -4.06 -29.98 18.77
N THR A 522 -3.73 -30.18 20.04
CA THR A 522 -4.50 -29.68 21.18
C THR A 522 -3.68 -28.63 21.91
N ALA A 523 -4.19 -27.41 21.98
CA ALA A 523 -3.64 -26.34 22.80
C ALA A 523 -4.41 -26.22 24.12
N VAL A 524 -3.69 -26.00 25.22
CA VAL A 524 -4.27 -25.69 26.53
C VAL A 524 -3.69 -24.37 27.03
N ALA A 525 -4.53 -23.34 27.08
CA ALA A 525 -4.21 -22.03 27.64
C ALA A 525 -4.65 -21.97 29.12
N ASP A 526 -3.70 -21.76 30.02
CA ASP A 526 -3.90 -21.53 31.44
C ASP A 526 -4.09 -20.03 31.71
N LEU A 527 -5.32 -19.65 32.02
CA LEU A 527 -5.73 -18.26 32.22
C LEU A 527 -5.74 -17.87 33.70
N THR A 528 -5.19 -18.70 34.60
CA THR A 528 -5.23 -18.47 36.06
C THR A 528 -4.62 -17.13 36.46
N LEU A 529 -3.61 -16.65 35.73
CA LEU A 529 -2.99 -15.33 35.98
C LEU A 529 -3.99 -14.17 35.85
N TRP A 530 -5.03 -14.32 35.03
CA TRP A 530 -6.07 -13.31 34.78
C TRP A 530 -7.43 -13.71 35.34
N ALA A 531 -7.48 -14.66 36.29
CA ALA A 531 -8.73 -15.14 36.87
C ALA A 531 -9.55 -14.01 37.53
N ASN A 532 -8.89 -12.99 38.08
CA ASN A 532 -9.58 -11.80 38.62
C ASN A 532 -10.31 -11.00 37.53
N LEU A 533 -9.67 -10.79 36.37
CA LEU A 533 -10.27 -10.10 35.23
C LEU A 533 -11.42 -10.90 34.61
N ILE A 534 -11.34 -12.23 34.68
CA ILE A 534 -12.44 -13.10 34.24
C ILE A 534 -13.60 -12.99 35.24
N ALA A 535 -13.31 -13.05 36.53
CA ALA A 535 -14.32 -13.01 37.60
C ALA A 535 -15.06 -11.68 37.69
N ASP A 536 -14.38 -10.55 37.44
CA ASP A 536 -15.01 -9.22 37.45
C ASP A 536 -15.67 -8.83 36.11
N GLY A 537 -15.54 -9.68 35.09
CA GLY A 537 -16.15 -9.48 33.76
C GLY A 537 -15.37 -8.55 32.83
N THR A 538 -14.18 -8.07 33.23
CA THR A 538 -13.27 -7.33 32.34
C THR A 538 -12.88 -8.16 31.13
N VAL A 539 -12.60 -9.46 31.34
CA VAL A 539 -12.29 -10.42 30.29
C VAL A 539 -13.42 -11.44 30.18
N GLN A 540 -14.13 -11.39 29.07
CA GLN A 540 -15.23 -12.34 28.77
C GLN A 540 -14.90 -13.26 27.60
N LYS A 541 -13.99 -12.84 26.72
CA LYS A 541 -13.70 -13.51 25.46
C LYS A 541 -12.20 -13.64 25.21
N VAL A 542 -11.83 -14.72 24.54
CA VAL A 542 -10.46 -15.04 24.13
C VAL A 542 -10.44 -15.16 22.61
N GLU A 543 -9.49 -14.50 21.95
CA GLU A 543 -9.15 -14.85 20.57
C GLU A 543 -8.01 -15.86 20.60
N ILE A 544 -8.16 -16.99 19.92
CA ILE A 544 -7.08 -17.95 19.74
C ILE A 544 -6.84 -18.20 18.26
N ALA A 545 -5.57 -18.12 17.86
CA ALA A 545 -5.14 -18.31 16.48
C ALA A 545 -4.13 -19.46 16.38
N PHE A 546 -4.31 -20.27 15.33
CA PHE A 546 -3.39 -21.30 14.88
C PHE A 546 -2.75 -20.86 13.56
N LEU A 547 -1.43 -20.75 13.57
CA LEU A 547 -0.57 -20.25 12.51
C LEU A 547 0.33 -21.41 12.03
N PRO A 548 -0.14 -22.27 11.12
CA PRO A 548 0.66 -23.40 10.65
C PRO A 548 1.90 -22.95 9.88
N VAL A 549 3.01 -23.67 10.06
CA VAL A 549 4.27 -23.46 9.35
C VAL A 549 4.58 -24.70 8.53
N LEU A 550 4.60 -24.55 7.20
CA LEU A 550 4.95 -25.58 6.21
C LEU A 550 6.04 -25.06 5.27
N GLY A 551 6.91 -25.96 4.80
CA GLY A 551 7.87 -25.68 3.73
C GLY A 551 7.33 -25.98 2.33
N LEU A 552 8.03 -25.52 1.30
CA LEU A 552 7.81 -25.88 -0.11
C LEU A 552 7.88 -27.40 -0.33
N ASP A 553 8.93 -28.02 0.19
CA ASP A 553 8.97 -29.45 0.45
C ASP A 553 8.24 -29.69 1.78
N GLN A 554 7.00 -30.15 1.67
CA GLN A 554 6.12 -30.31 2.83
C GLN A 554 6.64 -31.39 3.79
N GLY A 555 7.41 -32.38 3.32
CA GLY A 555 7.97 -33.44 4.17
C GLY A 555 9.19 -33.00 5.00
N ALA A 556 9.72 -31.81 4.75
CA ALA A 556 10.91 -31.28 5.41
C ALA A 556 10.61 -30.04 6.24
N ALA A 557 11.44 -29.78 7.25
CA ALA A 557 11.34 -28.56 8.05
C ALA A 557 11.68 -27.32 7.20
N VAL A 558 11.02 -26.20 7.50
CA VAL A 558 11.37 -24.90 6.91
C VAL A 558 12.84 -24.58 7.21
N SER A 559 13.56 -24.14 6.18
CA SER A 559 14.98 -23.78 6.24
C SER A 559 15.32 -22.77 5.15
N ALA A 560 16.60 -22.36 5.07
CA ALA A 560 17.07 -21.49 3.99
C ALA A 560 16.91 -22.12 2.59
N THR A 561 16.90 -23.45 2.48
CA THR A 561 16.71 -24.18 1.20
C THR A 561 15.30 -24.72 1.03
N ASN A 562 14.47 -24.66 2.08
CA ASN A 562 13.07 -25.06 2.06
C ASN A 562 12.21 -23.91 2.63
N ALA A 563 11.95 -22.89 1.81
CA ALA A 563 11.24 -21.70 2.24
C ALA A 563 9.81 -22.03 2.71
N ALA A 564 9.30 -21.24 3.65
CA ALA A 564 7.93 -21.39 4.13
C ALA A 564 6.91 -21.05 3.03
N ILE A 565 5.76 -21.73 3.07
CA ILE A 565 4.62 -21.46 2.18
C ILE A 565 3.44 -20.82 2.93
N ALA A 566 2.66 -20.00 2.22
CA ALA A 566 1.51 -19.29 2.71
C ALA A 566 0.27 -20.18 2.68
N VAL A 567 -0.01 -20.83 3.81
CA VAL A 567 -1.18 -21.67 4.03
C VAL A 567 -2.23 -20.91 4.86
N ALA A 568 -3.48 -21.40 4.88
CA ALA A 568 -4.54 -20.76 5.67
C ALA A 568 -4.53 -21.27 7.11
N GLY A 569 -4.23 -20.38 8.04
CA GLY A 569 -4.42 -20.57 9.48
C GLY A 569 -5.88 -20.33 9.87
N LYS A 570 -6.16 -20.40 11.18
CA LYS A 570 -7.50 -20.10 11.69
C LYS A 570 -7.43 -19.37 13.02
N SER A 571 -8.25 -18.33 13.17
CA SER A 571 -8.54 -17.69 14.45
C SER A 571 -10.02 -17.83 14.80
N VAL A 572 -10.33 -17.97 16.09
CA VAL A 572 -11.70 -18.02 16.62
C VAL A 572 -11.81 -17.20 17.89
N THR A 573 -12.97 -16.58 18.08
CA THR A 573 -13.35 -15.97 19.35
C THR A 573 -14.07 -17.00 20.21
N PHE A 574 -13.65 -17.17 21.45
CA PHE A 574 -14.26 -18.05 22.42
C PHE A 574 -14.85 -17.23 23.57
N ASP A 575 -16.10 -17.48 23.94
CA ASP A 575 -16.77 -16.85 25.08
C ASP A 575 -16.62 -17.75 26.31
N LEU A 576 -15.98 -17.22 27.36
CA LEU A 576 -15.64 -17.97 28.57
C LEU A 576 -16.88 -18.30 29.40
N ALA A 577 -17.88 -17.43 29.41
CA ALA A 577 -19.10 -17.61 30.19
C ALA A 577 -20.08 -18.56 29.48
N ALA A 578 -20.26 -18.38 28.17
CA ALA A 578 -21.08 -19.26 27.36
C ALA A 578 -20.41 -20.63 27.11
N ASN A 579 -19.09 -20.73 27.35
CA ASN A 579 -18.27 -21.90 27.09
C ASN A 579 -18.42 -22.39 25.64
N ALA A 580 -18.38 -21.45 24.69
CA ALA A 580 -18.68 -21.70 23.29
C ALA A 580 -17.87 -20.79 22.36
N ILE A 581 -17.63 -21.27 21.14
CA ILE A 581 -17.09 -20.46 20.05
C ILE A 581 -18.17 -19.47 19.59
N VAL A 582 -17.79 -18.20 19.50
CA VAL A 582 -18.64 -17.13 18.95
C VAL A 582 -18.48 -17.14 17.43
N PRO A 583 -19.58 -17.19 16.64
CA PRO A 583 -19.50 -17.03 15.19
C PRO A 583 -18.80 -15.71 14.81
N ASP A 584 -17.98 -15.73 13.76
CA ASP A 584 -17.18 -14.55 13.38
C ASP A 584 -18.07 -13.31 13.07
N ALA A 585 -19.30 -13.51 12.58
CA ALA A 585 -20.27 -12.45 12.33
C ALA A 585 -20.85 -11.81 13.61
N ASP A 586 -20.87 -12.56 14.72
CA ASP A 586 -21.38 -12.12 16.03
C ASP A 586 -20.25 -11.60 16.93
N ALA A 587 -19.00 -11.89 16.57
CA ALA A 587 -17.81 -11.43 17.27
C ALA A 587 -17.52 -9.96 16.93
N TYR A 588 -17.88 -9.06 17.85
CA TYR A 588 -17.62 -7.64 17.71
C TYR A 588 -16.14 -7.37 17.37
N GLY A 589 -15.91 -6.61 16.29
CA GLY A 589 -14.58 -6.21 15.85
C GLY A 589 -13.82 -7.22 15.00
N LYS A 590 -14.42 -8.38 14.64
CA LYS A 590 -13.82 -9.29 13.65
C LYS A 590 -14.01 -8.81 12.22
N ALA A 591 -15.21 -8.37 11.86
CA ALA A 591 -15.55 -7.94 10.51
C ALA A 591 -15.28 -6.44 10.26
N ILE A 592 -14.14 -5.91 10.73
CA ILE A 592 -13.74 -4.50 10.46
C ILE A 592 -12.97 -4.41 9.15
N VAL A 593 -12.02 -5.33 8.93
CA VAL A 593 -11.16 -5.36 7.74
C VAL A 593 -11.25 -6.75 7.12
N ASN A 594 -11.35 -6.80 5.79
CA ASN A 594 -11.39 -8.04 5.05
C ASN A 594 -9.99 -8.45 4.59
N THR A 595 -9.57 -9.67 4.93
CA THR A 595 -8.25 -10.17 4.50
C THR A 595 -8.15 -10.33 2.98
N ALA A 596 -9.24 -10.65 2.28
CA ALA A 596 -9.27 -10.70 0.83
C ALA A 596 -9.04 -9.32 0.20
N LYS A 597 -9.56 -8.25 0.81
CA LYS A 597 -9.31 -6.86 0.37
C LYS A 597 -7.83 -6.50 0.54
N CYS A 598 -7.20 -6.85 1.66
CA CYS A 598 -5.75 -6.68 1.83
C CYS A 598 -4.94 -7.50 0.80
N ASN A 599 -5.33 -8.75 0.56
CA ASN A 599 -4.67 -9.65 -0.38
C ASN A 599 -4.94 -9.31 -1.85
N ALA A 600 -5.86 -8.40 -2.16
CA ALA A 600 -5.96 -7.84 -3.51
C ALA A 600 -4.65 -7.12 -3.88
N CYS A 601 -4.05 -6.39 -2.92
CA CYS A 601 -2.75 -5.73 -3.10
C CYS A 601 -1.56 -6.62 -2.71
N HIS A 602 -1.64 -7.32 -1.58
CA HIS A 602 -0.49 -8.04 -1.00
C HIS A 602 -0.36 -9.50 -1.46
N GLU A 603 -1.35 -10.03 -2.18
CA GLU A 603 -1.55 -11.45 -2.58
C GLU A 603 -1.71 -12.44 -1.42
N SER A 604 -0.84 -12.36 -0.42
CA SER A 604 -0.90 -13.06 0.86
C SER A 604 -0.16 -12.26 1.94
N LEU A 605 -0.91 -11.81 2.95
CA LEU A 605 -0.36 -11.16 4.13
C LEU A 605 0.76 -11.97 4.80
N GLY A 606 1.70 -11.28 5.43
CA GLY A 606 2.82 -11.84 6.18
C GLY A 606 4.05 -12.20 5.34
N THR A 607 3.88 -12.39 4.02
CA THR A 607 4.97 -12.83 3.12
C THR A 607 6.05 -11.77 2.88
N THR A 608 5.76 -10.48 3.14
CA THR A 608 6.67 -9.35 2.85
C THR A 608 7.21 -8.62 4.08
N PHE A 609 6.74 -8.92 5.30
CA PHE A 609 7.16 -8.21 6.53
C PHE A 609 7.43 -9.13 7.74
N HIS A 610 6.97 -10.38 7.71
CA HIS A 610 7.29 -11.39 8.72
C HIS A 610 7.68 -12.70 8.02
N SER A 611 6.86 -13.73 8.19
CA SER A 611 6.91 -14.95 7.41
C SER A 611 5.48 -15.31 7.01
N PRO A 612 5.30 -16.20 6.01
CA PRO A 612 3.99 -16.60 5.52
C PRO A 612 3.01 -17.06 6.63
N SER A 613 3.50 -17.67 7.71
CA SER A 613 2.65 -18.16 8.80
C SER A 613 2.01 -17.05 9.63
N TYR A 614 2.68 -15.90 9.83
CA TYR A 614 2.15 -14.81 10.68
C TYR A 614 0.99 -14.04 10.04
N GLY A 615 0.80 -14.12 8.72
CA GLY A 615 -0.38 -13.60 8.03
C GLY A 615 -1.48 -14.64 7.79
N SER A 616 -1.23 -15.91 8.14
CA SER A 616 -2.07 -17.06 7.73
C SER A 616 -3.50 -17.04 8.28
N ALA A 617 -3.72 -16.46 9.46
CA ALA A 617 -5.04 -16.41 10.12
C ALA A 617 -5.72 -15.04 10.02
N GLY A 618 -5.33 -14.24 9.01
CA GLY A 618 -5.94 -12.97 8.68
C GLY A 618 -5.64 -11.83 9.66
N VAL A 619 -6.23 -10.66 9.39
CA VAL A 619 -5.94 -9.40 10.12
C VAL A 619 -6.27 -9.49 11.62
N VAL A 620 -7.27 -10.28 12.01
CA VAL A 620 -7.63 -10.45 13.43
C VAL A 620 -6.49 -11.12 14.22
N ALA A 621 -5.80 -12.10 13.64
CA ALA A 621 -4.68 -12.75 14.31
C ALA A 621 -3.51 -11.77 14.56
N CYS A 622 -3.29 -10.82 13.65
CA CYS A 622 -2.28 -9.77 13.86
C CYS A 622 -2.54 -8.99 15.16
N ARG A 623 -3.80 -8.74 15.52
CA ARG A 623 -4.22 -7.97 16.71
C ARG A 623 -3.86 -8.64 18.02
N ILE A 624 -3.58 -9.95 18.01
CA ILE A 624 -3.12 -10.67 19.19
C ILE A 624 -1.70 -10.22 19.57
N CYS A 625 -0.88 -9.83 18.58
CA CYS A 625 0.49 -9.35 18.77
C CYS A 625 0.62 -7.82 18.63
N HIS A 626 -0.21 -7.21 17.78
CA HIS A 626 -0.28 -5.77 17.51
C HIS A 626 -1.34 -5.12 18.38
N THR A 627 -0.98 -4.86 19.64
CA THR A 627 -1.91 -4.41 20.67
C THR A 627 -1.78 -2.92 20.97
N PRO A 628 -2.85 -2.27 21.44
CA PRO A 628 -2.79 -0.87 21.83
C PRO A 628 -1.98 -0.59 23.10
N ARG A 629 -1.67 -1.62 23.91
CA ARG A 629 -0.90 -1.46 25.16
C ARG A 629 0.53 -0.98 24.93
N ASP A 630 1.06 -1.19 23.73
CA ASP A 630 2.45 -0.93 23.42
C ASP A 630 2.60 0.19 22.39
N GLY A 631 3.59 1.06 22.60
CA GLY A 631 4.01 2.03 21.59
C GLY A 631 4.58 1.36 20.36
N GLY A 632 4.54 2.06 19.22
CA GLY A 632 5.16 1.62 17.99
C GLY A 632 6.65 1.35 18.19
N SER A 633 7.10 0.14 17.85
CA SER A 633 8.51 -0.25 17.92
C SER A 633 9.33 0.32 16.76
N HIS A 634 8.71 0.47 15.60
CA HIS A 634 9.37 0.92 14.37
C HIS A 634 8.81 2.24 13.83
N LEU A 635 7.62 2.63 14.29
CA LEU A 635 6.97 3.85 13.87
C LEU A 635 6.92 4.78 15.08
N GLU A 636 7.56 5.93 14.96
CA GLU A 636 7.54 6.96 16.00
C GLU A 636 6.15 7.59 16.11
N MET A 637 5.77 8.00 17.33
CA MET A 637 4.48 8.66 17.60
C MET A 637 3.24 7.89 17.13
N GLN A 638 3.37 6.57 16.98
CA GLN A 638 2.29 5.66 16.64
C GLN A 638 2.09 4.60 17.72
N SER A 639 0.91 3.99 17.75
CA SER A 639 0.63 2.83 18.60
C SER A 639 0.96 1.54 17.86
N ARG A 640 1.33 0.48 18.58
CA ARG A 640 1.50 -0.85 17.98
C ARG A 640 0.18 -1.50 17.57
N SER A 641 -0.96 -0.91 17.93
CA SER A 641 -2.27 -1.42 17.48
C SER A 641 -2.32 -1.53 15.96
N ILE A 642 -2.95 -2.60 15.45
CA ILE A 642 -2.97 -2.84 14.00
C ILE A 642 -3.59 -1.68 13.21
N ASP A 643 -4.60 -1.01 13.79
CA ASP A 643 -5.27 0.13 13.15
C ASP A 643 -4.36 1.37 13.07
N SER A 644 -3.46 1.58 14.04
CA SER A 644 -2.47 2.64 13.97
C SER A 644 -1.35 2.27 12.99
N TYR A 645 -0.78 1.08 13.09
CA TYR A 645 0.30 0.65 12.19
C TYR A 645 -0.13 0.69 10.72
N VAL A 646 -1.26 0.06 10.37
CA VAL A 646 -1.69 -0.02 8.97
C VAL A 646 -1.96 1.36 8.39
N HIS A 647 -2.56 2.28 9.15
CA HIS A 647 -2.79 3.65 8.68
C HIS A 647 -1.48 4.42 8.50
N ALA A 648 -0.53 4.31 9.43
CA ALA A 648 0.75 5.02 9.34
C ALA A 648 1.61 4.51 8.16
N ILE A 649 1.68 3.19 7.96
CA ILE A 649 2.47 2.56 6.89
C ILE A 649 1.89 2.91 5.52
N HIS A 650 0.57 2.87 5.37
CA HIS A 650 -0.08 3.25 4.11
C HIS A 650 -0.18 4.78 3.91
N SER A 651 0.20 5.56 4.91
CA SER A 651 0.53 6.99 4.77
C SER A 651 2.03 7.21 4.51
N PHE A 652 2.79 6.13 4.26
CA PHE A 652 4.22 6.13 3.97
C PHE A 652 5.07 6.77 5.06
N GLN A 653 4.71 6.57 6.33
CA GLN A 653 5.65 6.86 7.41
C GLN A 653 6.77 5.81 7.42
N VAL A 654 8.02 6.28 7.33
CA VAL A 654 9.20 5.41 7.28
C VAL A 654 9.40 4.64 8.60
N PHE A 655 9.70 3.35 8.49
CA PHE A 655 10.12 2.50 9.61
C PHE A 655 11.52 2.88 10.10
N ASP A 656 11.72 2.82 11.41
CA ASP A 656 13.04 2.92 12.05
C ASP A 656 13.83 4.18 11.63
N VAL A 657 13.14 5.32 11.49
CA VAL A 657 13.72 6.59 11.03
C VAL A 657 14.93 7.08 11.85
N ALA A 658 15.10 6.60 13.09
CA ALA A 658 16.30 6.85 13.89
C ALA A 658 17.59 6.27 13.27
N GLY A 659 17.47 5.22 12.45
CA GLY A 659 18.58 4.53 11.80
C GLY A 659 18.96 5.08 10.42
N VAL A 660 18.18 6.02 9.87
CA VAL A 660 18.45 6.65 8.57
C VAL A 660 19.54 7.71 8.74
N ASP A 661 20.63 7.62 7.96
CA ASP A 661 21.66 8.65 7.92
C ASP A 661 21.32 9.72 6.87
N PHE A 662 20.76 10.85 7.32
CA PHE A 662 20.41 11.99 6.47
C PHE A 662 21.63 12.79 5.97
N ALA A 663 22.84 12.50 6.47
CA ALA A 663 24.07 13.01 5.86
C ALA A 663 24.50 12.16 4.65
N ASN A 664 24.01 10.92 4.55
CA ASN A 664 24.15 10.09 3.35
C ASN A 664 23.08 10.52 2.32
N PRO A 665 23.47 11.08 1.14
CA PRO A 665 22.52 11.55 0.16
C PRO A 665 21.62 10.44 -0.41
N VAL A 666 22.09 9.18 -0.43
CA VAL A 666 21.30 8.04 -0.90
C VAL A 666 20.16 7.72 0.06
N GLU A 667 20.48 7.53 1.35
CA GLU A 667 19.46 7.23 2.37
C GLU A 667 18.46 8.38 2.53
N LYS A 668 18.92 9.62 2.42
CA LYS A 668 18.04 10.79 2.38
C LYS A 668 17.08 10.75 1.18
N MET A 669 17.59 10.46 -0.02
CA MET A 669 16.75 10.35 -1.23
C MET A 669 15.74 9.20 -1.10
N GLU A 670 16.14 8.04 -0.58
CA GLU A 670 15.25 6.91 -0.34
C GLU A 670 14.15 7.26 0.69
N TYR A 671 14.50 7.97 1.76
CA TYR A 671 13.53 8.50 2.72
C TYR A 671 12.53 9.44 2.02
N GLU A 672 13.01 10.46 1.30
CA GLU A 672 12.18 11.45 0.60
C GLU A 672 11.26 10.79 -0.44
N HIS A 673 11.77 9.79 -1.14
CA HIS A 673 10.99 9.03 -2.11
C HIS A 673 9.91 8.17 -1.45
N HIS A 674 10.24 7.53 -0.33
CA HIS A 674 9.27 6.75 0.44
C HIS A 674 8.13 7.65 0.93
N ILE A 675 8.43 8.73 1.66
CA ILE A 675 7.40 9.63 2.19
C ILE A 675 6.65 10.40 1.09
N GLY A 676 7.23 10.50 -0.11
CA GLY A 676 6.63 11.09 -1.31
C GLY A 676 5.76 10.12 -2.12
N SER A 677 5.74 8.84 -1.75
CA SER A 677 4.92 7.84 -2.41
C SER A 677 3.43 8.01 -2.09
N ALA A 678 2.58 7.50 -2.97
CA ALA A 678 1.14 7.56 -2.84
C ALA A 678 0.53 6.17 -2.75
N TYR A 679 -0.57 6.05 -2.01
CA TYR A 679 -1.29 4.78 -1.91
C TYR A 679 -1.81 4.40 -3.31
N PRO A 680 -1.79 3.12 -3.74
CA PRO A 680 -2.06 2.75 -5.13
C PRO A 680 -3.41 3.23 -5.70
N ASN A 681 -4.40 3.51 -4.85
CA ASN A 681 -5.66 4.14 -5.26
C ASN A 681 -5.55 5.67 -5.51
N PHE A 682 -4.34 6.20 -5.58
CA PHE A 682 -3.97 7.62 -5.74
C PHE A 682 -4.45 8.53 -4.59
N THR A 683 -4.98 7.95 -3.52
CA THR A 683 -5.38 8.64 -2.30
C THR A 683 -5.58 7.62 -1.18
N ILE A 684 -5.40 8.05 0.07
CA ILE A 684 -5.67 7.22 1.26
C ILE A 684 -7.15 7.25 1.69
N LEU A 685 -7.99 8.03 0.99
CA LEU A 685 -9.41 8.23 1.32
C LEU A 685 -10.31 7.05 0.93
N ASN A 686 -9.79 6.03 0.22
CA ASN A 686 -10.51 4.81 -0.12
C ASN A 686 -10.55 3.83 1.06
N CYS A 687 -11.38 4.10 2.07
CA CYS A 687 -11.55 3.24 3.24
C CYS A 687 -11.95 1.79 2.87
N LYS A 688 -12.81 1.63 1.86
CA LYS A 688 -13.31 0.33 1.35
C LYS A 688 -12.22 -0.51 0.68
N SER A 689 -11.01 0.04 0.44
CA SER A 689 -9.86 -0.77 0.01
C SER A 689 -9.44 -1.81 1.06
N CYS A 690 -9.79 -1.59 2.32
CA CYS A 690 -9.47 -2.48 3.44
C CYS A 690 -10.70 -2.83 4.28
N HIS A 691 -11.50 -1.82 4.64
CA HIS A 691 -12.60 -1.97 5.57
C HIS A 691 -13.81 -2.66 4.96
N GLU A 692 -14.60 -3.31 5.80
CA GLU A 692 -15.97 -3.69 5.44
C GLU A 692 -16.91 -2.49 5.49
N ASP A 693 -18.01 -2.56 4.75
CA ASP A 693 -18.96 -1.47 4.67
C ASP A 693 -19.52 -1.13 6.06
N GLY A 694 -19.54 0.17 6.39
CA GLY A 694 -20.03 0.66 7.68
C GLY A 694 -19.05 0.49 8.86
N THR A 695 -17.79 0.12 8.61
CA THR A 695 -16.81 -0.16 9.68
C THR A 695 -15.58 0.76 9.70
N PHE A 696 -15.61 1.84 8.92
CA PHE A 696 -14.51 2.79 8.76
C PHE A 696 -14.78 4.15 9.42
N GLU A 697 -15.84 4.25 10.24
CA GLU A 697 -16.09 5.46 11.02
C GLU A 697 -15.19 5.56 12.24
N VAL A 698 -15.14 6.76 12.82
CA VAL A 698 -14.30 7.07 13.99
C VAL A 698 -14.64 6.11 15.13
N PRO A 699 -13.64 5.40 15.70
CA PRO A 699 -13.88 4.42 16.75
C PRO A 699 -14.58 5.00 17.98
N ASP A 700 -15.57 4.27 18.47
CA ASP A 700 -16.22 4.53 19.75
C ASP A 700 -15.35 3.98 20.90
N GLN A 701 -15.09 4.84 21.88
CA GLN A 701 -14.35 4.51 23.11
C GLN A 701 -15.04 3.49 24.03
N THR A 702 -16.34 3.27 23.90
CA THR A 702 -17.04 2.18 24.60
C THR A 702 -16.75 0.83 23.95
N LYS A 703 -16.16 0.82 22.75
CA LYS A 703 -15.93 -0.35 21.92
C LYS A 703 -14.48 -0.55 21.49
N SER A 704 -13.60 0.39 21.79
CA SER A 704 -12.17 0.28 21.51
C SER A 704 -11.37 0.87 22.68
N LEU A 705 -10.27 0.21 23.02
CA LEU A 705 -9.43 0.66 24.13
C LEU A 705 -8.61 1.90 23.71
N PRO A 706 -8.10 2.71 24.65
CA PRO A 706 -7.01 3.66 24.42
C PRO A 706 -5.80 3.01 23.74
N GLY A 707 -4.78 3.78 23.38
CA GLY A 707 -3.49 3.25 22.89
C GLY A 707 -2.30 4.04 23.40
N VAL A 708 -1.17 3.35 23.53
CA VAL A 708 0.13 3.95 23.82
C VAL A 708 0.80 4.34 22.51
N PHE A 709 1.26 5.58 22.41
CA PHE A 709 2.11 6.08 21.34
C PHE A 709 3.57 6.02 21.76
N SER A 710 4.43 5.62 20.83
CA SER A 710 5.88 5.78 20.98
C SER A 710 6.25 7.27 21.00
N LYS A 711 7.44 7.59 21.51
CA LYS A 711 8.00 8.95 21.44
C LYS A 711 8.47 9.27 20.01
N ALA A 712 8.76 10.54 19.75
CA ALA A 712 9.53 10.92 18.57
C ALA A 712 10.89 10.20 18.57
N ALA A 713 11.33 9.78 17.38
CA ALA A 713 12.63 9.21 17.14
C ALA A 713 13.71 10.28 17.29
N ALA A 714 14.81 9.93 17.95
CA ALA A 714 16.01 10.76 17.96
C ALA A 714 16.88 10.36 16.78
N ASN A 715 17.17 11.29 15.87
CA ASN A 715 18.08 11.10 14.75
C ASN A 715 19.16 12.18 14.79
N THR A 716 20.44 11.79 14.85
CA THR A 716 21.57 12.73 15.00
C THR A 716 22.05 13.33 13.68
N SER A 717 21.65 12.76 12.54
CA SER A 717 22.01 13.22 11.20
C SER A 717 20.97 14.16 10.59
N TRP A 718 19.79 14.23 11.21
CA TRP A 718 18.65 14.99 10.72
C TRP A 718 18.45 16.28 11.54
N ASP A 719 18.60 17.43 10.88
CA ASP A 719 18.15 18.71 11.43
C ASP A 719 16.63 18.82 11.27
N ARG A 720 15.92 18.25 12.24
CA ARG A 720 14.47 18.07 12.23
C ARG A 720 13.75 19.21 12.94
N THR A 721 12.66 19.69 12.36
CA THR A 721 11.79 20.73 12.94
C THR A 721 10.96 20.15 14.10
N ILE A 722 10.41 18.94 13.93
CA ILE A 722 9.76 18.22 15.02
C ILE A 722 10.82 17.88 16.07
N GLY A 723 10.72 18.55 17.22
CA GLY A 723 11.59 18.30 18.36
C GLY A 723 11.21 17.04 19.16
N ALA A 724 11.55 17.04 20.45
CA ALA A 724 11.18 15.96 21.33
C ALA A 724 9.66 15.92 21.56
N VAL A 725 9.04 14.79 21.21
CA VAL A 725 7.65 14.45 21.57
C VAL A 725 7.71 13.21 22.47
N PRO A 726 7.19 13.25 23.71
CA PRO A 726 7.25 12.11 24.62
C PRO A 726 6.30 10.99 24.20
N MET A 727 6.34 9.86 24.92
CA MET A 727 5.33 8.82 24.77
C MET A 727 4.01 9.31 25.38
N TYR A 728 2.89 8.87 24.80
CA TYR A 728 1.57 9.24 25.30
C TYR A 728 0.63 8.05 25.39
N VAL A 729 -0.31 8.07 26.34
CA VAL A 729 -1.54 7.28 26.28
C VAL A 729 -2.65 8.19 25.76
N SER A 730 -3.38 7.74 24.73
CA SER A 730 -4.45 8.51 24.08
C SER A 730 -5.65 7.63 23.80
N GLY A 731 -6.83 8.24 23.64
CA GLY A 731 -8.03 7.50 23.29
C GLY A 731 -8.01 6.88 21.88
N PRO A 732 -8.98 5.98 21.59
CA PRO A 732 -8.99 5.15 20.39
C PRO A 732 -9.13 5.92 19.06
N ALA A 733 -9.84 7.04 19.03
CA ALA A 733 -10.00 7.83 17.81
C ALA A 733 -8.69 8.51 17.41
N SER A 734 -8.00 9.12 18.37
CA SER A 734 -6.64 9.65 18.16
C SER A 734 -5.65 8.53 17.82
N ARG A 735 -5.84 7.32 18.37
CA ARG A 735 -5.00 6.16 18.02
C ARG A 735 -5.20 5.69 16.58
N ALA A 736 -6.43 5.46 16.15
CA ALA A 736 -6.71 4.88 14.84
C ALA A 736 -6.69 5.92 13.72
N CYS A 737 -7.64 6.86 13.72
CA CYS A 737 -7.75 7.88 12.67
C CYS A 737 -6.62 8.90 12.78
N GLY A 738 -6.28 9.31 14.00
CA GLY A 738 -5.16 10.23 14.24
C GLY A 738 -3.81 9.70 13.77
N SER A 739 -3.67 8.39 13.55
CA SER A 739 -2.44 7.80 13.03
C SER A 739 -2.07 8.31 11.63
N CYS A 740 -3.04 8.35 10.70
CA CYS A 740 -2.84 8.85 9.34
C CYS A 740 -2.50 10.35 9.34
N HIS A 741 -3.24 11.14 10.12
CA HIS A 741 -3.02 12.58 10.25
C HIS A 741 -1.63 12.89 10.83
N ARG A 742 -1.25 12.21 11.92
CA ARG A 742 0.10 12.33 12.47
C ARG A 742 1.17 11.92 11.46
N SER A 743 0.97 10.83 10.71
CA SER A 743 1.94 10.41 9.70
C SER A 743 2.15 11.46 8.62
N GLN A 744 1.11 12.17 8.19
CA GLN A 744 1.26 13.28 7.24
C GLN A 744 2.09 14.42 7.82
N ASP A 745 1.81 14.84 9.05
CA ASP A 745 2.59 15.90 9.71
C ASP A 745 4.04 15.46 9.97
N ILE A 746 4.25 14.18 10.32
CA ILE A 746 5.57 13.58 10.53
C ILE A 746 6.37 13.57 9.23
N ASN A 747 5.77 13.13 8.13
CA ASN A 747 6.41 13.06 6.82
C ASN A 747 6.75 14.46 6.29
N ALA A 748 5.88 15.44 6.54
CA ALA A 748 6.12 16.83 6.16
C ALA A 748 7.11 17.56 7.10
N ASP A 749 7.53 16.92 8.19
CA ASP A 749 8.25 17.54 9.31
C ASP A 749 7.56 18.82 9.85
N ALA A 750 6.22 18.79 9.89
CA ALA A 750 5.37 19.94 10.19
C ALA A 750 5.12 20.08 11.71
N ALA A 751 6.14 20.54 12.45
CA ALA A 751 6.09 20.60 13.92
C ALA A 751 4.91 21.40 14.49
N SER A 752 4.53 22.51 13.85
CA SER A 752 3.41 23.34 14.32
C SER A 752 2.06 22.65 14.11
N ASP A 753 1.88 21.98 12.97
CA ASP A 753 0.65 21.25 12.64
C ASP A 753 0.50 20.02 13.54
N LEU A 754 1.58 19.27 13.75
CA LEU A 754 1.62 18.15 14.69
C LEU A 754 1.30 18.59 16.13
N ALA A 755 1.86 19.72 16.58
CA ALA A 755 1.56 20.26 17.91
C ALA A 755 0.10 20.68 18.03
N SER A 756 -0.46 21.33 16.99
CA SER A 756 -1.87 21.70 16.91
C SER A 756 -2.78 20.46 16.94
N PHE A 757 -2.45 19.42 16.16
CA PHE A 757 -3.15 18.14 16.17
C PHE A 757 -3.13 17.48 17.55
N ASN A 758 -1.95 17.41 18.19
CA ASN A 758 -1.82 16.83 19.53
C ASN A 758 -2.61 17.64 20.58
N GLN A 759 -2.60 18.98 20.48
CA GLN A 759 -3.41 19.83 21.35
C GLN A 759 -4.91 19.61 21.12
N HIS A 760 -5.34 19.45 19.87
CA HIS A 760 -6.72 19.13 19.54
C HIS A 760 -7.14 17.78 20.15
N ALA A 761 -6.34 16.73 19.95
CA ALA A 761 -6.58 15.41 20.52
C ALA A 761 -6.61 15.43 22.06
N ALA A 762 -5.73 16.20 22.71
CA ALA A 762 -5.73 16.38 24.16
C ALA A 762 -6.96 17.16 24.66
N THR A 763 -7.40 18.16 23.90
CA THR A 763 -8.53 19.03 24.27
C THR A 763 -9.85 18.26 24.20
N PHE A 764 -10.06 17.52 23.11
CA PHE A 764 -11.30 16.76 22.83
C PHE A 764 -11.20 15.28 23.22
N GLY A 765 -10.19 14.91 23.99
CA GLY A 765 -9.86 13.56 24.37
C GLY A 765 -8.86 13.54 25.51
N PHE A 766 -7.80 12.78 25.41
CA PHE A 766 -6.70 12.86 26.35
C PHE A 766 -5.39 12.49 25.67
N LEU A 767 -4.32 13.06 26.18
CA LEU A 767 -2.96 12.77 25.76
C LEU A 767 -2.10 12.79 27.03
N LEU A 768 -1.97 11.62 27.65
CA LEU A 768 -1.33 11.45 28.95
C LEU A 768 0.12 11.10 28.75
N GLU A 769 1.03 12.01 29.12
CA GLU A 769 2.46 11.75 28.99
C GLU A 769 2.85 10.51 29.81
N THR A 770 3.68 9.66 29.22
CA THR A 770 4.13 8.42 29.83
C THR A 770 5.58 8.11 29.44
N SER A 771 6.11 7.00 29.94
CA SER A 771 7.46 6.51 29.68
C SER A 771 7.45 5.02 29.36
N SER A 772 8.54 4.49 28.80
CA SER A 772 8.69 3.05 28.60
C SER A 772 8.61 2.24 29.90
N ALA A 773 8.90 2.87 31.06
CA ALA A 773 8.82 2.23 32.37
C ALA A 773 7.40 2.20 32.95
N THR A 774 6.54 3.16 32.58
CA THR A 774 5.21 3.35 33.17
C THR A 774 4.06 3.10 32.19
N ALA A 775 4.32 3.02 30.89
CA ALA A 775 3.30 2.96 29.83
C ALA A 775 2.25 1.88 30.04
N GLY A 776 2.64 0.69 30.50
CA GLY A 776 1.69 -0.38 30.81
C GLY A 776 0.72 0.00 31.94
N ALA A 777 1.25 0.55 33.04
CA ALA A 777 0.45 0.96 34.18
C ALA A 777 -0.43 2.18 33.85
N ASP A 778 0.11 3.17 33.13
CA ASP A 778 -0.61 4.37 32.72
C ASP A 778 -1.75 4.04 31.74
N TYR A 779 -1.53 3.07 30.85
CA TYR A 779 -2.54 2.52 29.95
C TYR A 779 -3.69 1.83 30.71
N GLU A 780 -3.35 0.94 31.65
CA GLU A 780 -4.35 0.23 32.46
C GLU A 780 -5.15 1.20 33.34
N ALA A 781 -4.48 2.20 33.92
CA ALA A 781 -5.10 3.29 34.68
C ALA A 781 -6.08 4.12 33.83
N ALA A 782 -5.69 4.50 32.60
CA ALA A 782 -6.55 5.22 31.69
C ALA A 782 -7.78 4.40 31.30
N ILE A 783 -7.62 3.10 31.03
CA ILE A 783 -8.74 2.20 30.74
C ILE A 783 -9.72 2.13 31.91
N ALA A 784 -9.23 1.84 33.11
CA ALA A 784 -10.08 1.71 34.29
C ALA A 784 -10.90 2.99 34.51
N LYS A 785 -10.26 4.16 34.35
CA LYS A 785 -10.93 5.45 34.43
C LYS A 785 -12.02 5.61 33.37
N ILE A 786 -11.68 5.40 32.10
CA ILE A 786 -12.62 5.59 30.99
C ILE A 786 -13.82 4.65 31.12
N PHE A 787 -13.60 3.37 31.39
CA PHE A 787 -14.69 2.39 31.48
C PHE A 787 -15.52 2.55 32.75
N SER A 788 -14.99 3.13 33.84
CA SER A 788 -15.79 3.51 35.02
C SER A 788 -16.84 4.60 34.75
N ILE A 789 -16.77 5.27 33.60
CA ILE A 789 -17.77 6.28 33.19
C ILE A 789 -18.95 5.63 32.45
N PHE A 790 -18.74 4.48 31.82
CA PHE A 790 -19.73 3.81 30.97
C PHE A 790 -20.36 2.58 31.61
N ASN A 791 -19.69 1.97 32.59
CA ASN A 791 -20.18 0.86 33.40
C ASN A 791 -20.68 1.38 34.75
#